data_AF-A0A954WXQ7-F1
#
_entry.id   AF-A0A954WXQ7-F1
#
_cell.length_a   1.000
_cell.length_b   1.000
_cell.length_c   1.000
_cell.angle_alpha   90.00
_cell.angle_beta   90.00
_cell.angle_gamma   90.00
#
_symmetry.space_group_name_H-M   'P 1'
#
loop_
_entity.id
_entity.type
_entity.pdbx_description
1 polymer ?
#
loop_
_entity_poly.entity_id
_entity_poly.type
_entity_poly.pdbx_seq_one_letter_code
_entity_poly.pdbx_strand_id
1 'polypeptide(L)'
;MTMIHEPAPAMSPHVSVSPPDHEGTCVAKNHVKRRYVRLGVQESFLLLKLDGKASYDSIASEFRARFDEEISSEEILAFVAMAKKEGLIARDGDSRPERNRRSREEDGERSGLVKRCIAAARKQSPLFFRVSLFDPDACLNWLEPKTRWLFSVETMLLSFVLGIWALATTWMHRAELAAQFYSLFGWQSLTLMLFVVVVASICHEFGHGLACKRYGGEVHEMGALWIFFTPCLYCNVSDAWLLPGRWQRFLTSAAGTYVDFLIWILAVMVWRITAIDTTVNFMAWVVVSTCGLRVFFNINPLLRLDGYYALSDILGQHNLRRRSRARWMEHVRWLLWGAPRPRPTPDGTTLFVYGIISWFFKVGFLAILGFQLSTWLKSLMGIPGLLAGISFFALISKRYFRGSLGEDFKIMFQTKKTRLLVILAVGIGAMFVPLRDRVGGEFQVKPLVHWEVRAPIAGFLREIDVRDGDAVSAERVIARIEIPELISNIAQKKLEIDEVEANLRRLTAGPRPEEVHEQRQRVTRAGDWRNLAERDLVQARKSFQAEIAALDVRISQAQTEIQYRETILGQAQDLYDRNGLAGRQLLTIKKQLTEAQNAFDEATARKRAREAEGVLNYEAELARREKELADTKSTLTLLLAGSRPEDIEAETARLVRLREALSHLETQQQKQVIACPVQGTVITPRLADKIGQYFDRGALICVVEDLTNLEAEISVAERDAEILTSGQTVQLKPRSLPMVSLAGRVDRVSPAVFTADAANASDVGQSKPVIAYCQVENSNGVLRGGMTGFGKIYFDTQPLGVVLCRRAVKMLRAEFRL
;
A
#
# COMPACT_ATOMS: atom_id res chain seq x y z
N MET A 1 10.22 19.92 -92.71
CA MET A 1 11.67 20.24 -92.71
C MET A 1 11.89 21.74 -92.92
N THR A 2 11.26 22.61 -92.10
CA THR A 2 11.31 24.08 -92.29
C THR A 2 11.26 24.85 -90.95
N MET A 3 11.73 24.25 -89.86
CA MET A 3 11.79 24.90 -88.52
C MET A 3 13.20 24.89 -87.92
N ILE A 4 14.24 24.55 -88.71
CA ILE A 4 15.60 24.27 -88.21
C ILE A 4 16.42 25.56 -87.99
N HIS A 5 15.99 26.69 -88.55
CA HIS A 5 16.67 28.00 -88.40
C HIS A 5 15.93 29.03 -87.54
N GLU A 6 14.82 28.66 -86.89
CA GLU A 6 14.18 29.56 -85.93
C GLU A 6 15.02 29.65 -84.64
N PRO A 7 15.17 30.85 -84.05
CA PRO A 7 15.83 30.99 -82.75
C PRO A 7 15.03 30.21 -81.69
N ALA A 8 15.73 29.46 -80.85
CA ALA A 8 15.08 28.71 -79.78
C ALA A 8 14.43 29.69 -78.78
N PRO A 9 13.26 29.35 -78.22
CA PRO A 9 12.53 30.28 -77.35
C PRO A 9 13.28 30.50 -76.04
N ALA A 10 13.25 31.73 -75.52
CA ALA A 10 13.98 32.09 -74.30
C ALA A 10 13.34 31.49 -73.03
N MET A 11 14.19 31.10 -72.08
CA MET A 11 13.79 30.79 -70.70
C MET A 11 13.08 31.99 -70.07
N SER A 12 11.98 31.72 -69.34
CA SER A 12 11.22 32.80 -68.70
C SER A 12 12.06 33.50 -67.62
N PRO A 13 12.03 34.85 -67.53
CA PRO A 13 12.80 35.60 -66.52
C PRO A 13 12.35 35.31 -65.08
N HIS A 14 11.19 34.67 -64.90
CA HIS A 14 10.64 34.28 -63.60
C HIS A 14 10.99 32.84 -63.21
N VAL A 15 11.99 32.22 -63.87
CA VAL A 15 12.41 30.85 -63.58
C VAL A 15 13.82 30.87 -62.97
N SER A 16 13.98 30.20 -61.83
CA SER A 16 15.28 29.94 -61.21
C SER A 16 15.61 28.45 -61.31
N VAL A 17 16.89 28.13 -61.52
CA VAL A 17 17.39 26.75 -61.59
C VAL A 17 18.38 26.54 -60.47
N SER A 18 18.17 25.50 -59.67
CA SER A 18 19.08 25.10 -58.59
C SER A 18 20.40 24.57 -59.16
N PRO A 19 21.50 24.59 -58.39
CA PRO A 19 22.70 23.84 -58.76
C PRO A 19 22.41 22.32 -58.82
N PRO A 20 23.22 21.56 -59.58
CA PRO A 20 23.06 20.11 -59.73
C PRO A 20 23.30 19.38 -58.40
N ASP A 21 22.45 18.38 -58.09
CA ASP A 21 22.62 17.50 -56.94
C ASP A 21 23.70 16.41 -57.17
N HIS A 22 23.90 15.51 -56.20
CA HIS A 22 24.90 14.43 -56.30
C HIS A 22 24.65 13.45 -57.47
N GLU A 23 23.42 13.38 -57.99
CA GLU A 23 23.04 12.60 -59.18
C GLU A 23 23.07 13.46 -60.46
N GLY A 24 23.47 14.74 -60.36
CA GLY A 24 23.58 15.69 -61.47
C GLY A 24 22.24 16.33 -61.90
N THR A 25 21.17 16.13 -61.14
CA THR A 25 19.84 16.68 -61.45
C THR A 25 19.62 18.05 -60.83
N CYS A 26 18.96 18.95 -61.56
CA CYS A 26 18.66 20.33 -61.15
C CYS A 26 17.14 20.50 -60.95
N VAL A 27 16.73 21.42 -60.09
CA VAL A 27 15.32 21.78 -59.89
C VAL A 27 15.07 23.17 -60.47
N ALA A 28 14.15 23.28 -61.43
CA ALA A 28 13.68 24.55 -61.97
C ALA A 28 12.38 24.97 -61.27
N LYS A 29 12.34 26.18 -60.71
CA LYS A 29 11.14 26.79 -60.10
C LYS A 29 10.64 27.92 -60.99
N ASN A 30 9.36 27.91 -61.33
CA ASN A 30 8.66 29.10 -61.83
C ASN A 30 8.05 29.87 -60.65
N HIS A 31 8.54 31.09 -60.38
CA HIS A 31 8.13 31.92 -59.23
C HIS A 31 6.67 32.40 -59.32
N VAL A 32 6.12 32.58 -60.53
CA VAL A 32 4.74 33.05 -60.75
C VAL A 32 3.73 31.91 -60.60
N LYS A 33 4.04 30.75 -61.18
CA LYS A 33 3.17 29.57 -61.15
C LYS A 33 3.39 28.67 -59.92
N ARG A 34 4.42 28.95 -59.12
CA ARG A 34 4.81 28.18 -57.91
C ARG A 34 4.94 26.67 -58.19
N ARG A 35 5.49 26.31 -59.37
CA ARG A 35 5.72 24.93 -59.82
C ARG A 35 7.21 24.60 -59.83
N TYR A 36 7.52 23.36 -59.49
CA TYR A 36 8.87 22.80 -59.45
C TYR A 36 8.95 21.64 -60.44
N VAL A 37 10.00 21.64 -61.27
CA VAL A 37 10.29 20.56 -62.21
C VAL A 37 11.72 20.10 -61.95
N ARG A 38 11.91 18.78 -61.79
CA ARG A 38 13.24 18.18 -61.69
C ARG A 38 13.72 17.84 -63.09
N LEU A 39 14.91 18.28 -63.43
CA LEU A 39 15.56 18.14 -64.72
C LEU A 39 16.87 17.37 -64.53
N GLY A 40 17.14 16.41 -65.42
CA GLY A 40 18.44 15.74 -65.50
C GLY A 40 19.58 16.67 -65.90
N VAL A 41 20.82 16.14 -65.91
CA VAL A 41 22.00 16.91 -66.33
C VAL A 41 21.85 17.44 -67.75
N GLN A 42 21.31 16.60 -68.65
CA GLN A 42 21.09 16.91 -70.06
C GLN A 42 19.95 17.93 -70.24
N GLU A 43 18.82 17.71 -69.58
CA GLU A 43 17.63 18.56 -69.63
C GLU A 43 17.88 19.95 -69.01
N SER A 44 18.63 20.02 -67.92
CA SER A 44 19.02 21.29 -67.30
C SER A 44 20.00 22.07 -68.15
N PHE A 45 20.92 21.40 -68.85
CA PHE A 45 21.80 22.03 -69.84
C PHE A 45 21.00 22.62 -71.00
N LEU A 46 20.04 21.85 -71.55
CA LEU A 46 19.14 22.33 -72.60
C LEU A 46 18.37 23.57 -72.14
N LEU A 47 17.78 23.54 -70.93
CA LEU A 47 17.03 24.69 -70.41
C LEU A 47 17.89 25.95 -70.23
N LEU A 48 19.13 25.81 -69.75
CA LEU A 48 20.05 26.94 -69.56
C LEU A 48 20.55 27.54 -70.89
N LYS A 49 20.50 26.77 -71.98
CA LYS A 49 20.92 27.19 -73.33
C LYS A 49 19.77 27.77 -74.17
N LEU A 50 18.53 27.70 -73.69
CA LEU A 50 17.38 28.37 -74.26
C LEU A 50 17.41 29.87 -73.91
N ASP A 51 18.30 30.63 -74.53
CA ASP A 51 18.55 32.05 -74.23
C ASP A 51 17.83 33.03 -75.19
N GLY A 52 17.09 32.51 -76.18
CA GLY A 52 16.41 33.33 -77.19
C GLY A 52 17.28 33.73 -78.38
N LYS A 53 18.58 33.36 -78.39
CA LYS A 53 19.56 33.77 -79.42
C LYS A 53 20.20 32.58 -80.13
N ALA A 54 20.39 31.46 -79.45
CA ALA A 54 20.97 30.24 -80.04
C ALA A 54 19.97 29.53 -80.98
N SER A 55 20.46 29.03 -82.12
CA SER A 55 19.70 28.16 -83.02
C SER A 55 19.69 26.72 -82.52
N TYR A 56 18.69 25.93 -82.93
CA TYR A 56 18.58 24.52 -82.53
C TYR A 56 19.83 23.69 -82.91
N ASP A 57 20.45 23.96 -84.06
CA ASP A 57 21.70 23.29 -84.49
C ASP A 57 22.89 23.67 -83.60
N SER A 58 22.98 24.94 -83.17
CA SER A 58 24.01 25.39 -82.24
C SER A 58 23.87 24.68 -80.89
N ILE A 59 22.65 24.58 -80.36
CA ILE A 59 22.36 23.89 -79.11
C ILE A 59 22.69 22.39 -79.22
N ALA A 60 22.35 21.74 -80.33
CA ALA A 60 22.67 20.33 -80.58
C ALA A 60 24.19 20.09 -80.68
N SER A 61 24.93 20.98 -81.34
CA SER A 61 26.40 20.89 -81.43
C SER A 61 27.10 21.06 -80.08
N GLU A 62 26.63 21.98 -79.24
CA GLU A 62 27.14 22.17 -77.89
C GLU A 62 26.75 21.03 -76.94
N PHE A 63 25.57 20.44 -77.14
CA PHE A 63 25.14 19.25 -76.41
C PHE A 63 26.06 18.07 -76.71
N ARG A 64 26.38 17.85 -78.01
CA ARG A 64 27.32 16.82 -78.46
C ARG A 64 28.71 17.04 -77.86
N ALA A 65 29.21 18.28 -77.88
CA ALA A 65 30.51 18.62 -77.32
C ALA A 65 30.62 18.37 -75.80
N ARG A 66 29.50 18.45 -75.07
CA ARG A 66 29.48 18.30 -73.61
C ARG A 66 29.20 16.89 -73.12
N PHE A 67 28.34 16.14 -73.81
CA PHE A 67 27.84 14.83 -73.36
C PHE A 67 28.29 13.65 -74.22
N ASP A 68 28.99 13.89 -75.35
CA ASP A 68 29.41 12.86 -76.32
C ASP A 68 28.25 11.99 -76.86
N GLU A 69 27.04 12.54 -76.83
CA GLU A 69 25.80 11.91 -77.29
C GLU A 69 25.16 12.77 -78.40
N GLU A 70 24.60 12.13 -79.43
CA GLU A 70 23.82 12.81 -80.47
C GLU A 70 22.37 12.97 -80.01
N ILE A 71 21.85 14.20 -80.05
CA ILE A 71 20.44 14.50 -79.75
C ILE A 71 19.71 14.86 -81.05
N SER A 72 18.54 14.27 -81.26
CA SER A 72 17.72 14.55 -82.44
C SER A 72 16.97 15.88 -82.29
N SER A 73 16.68 16.56 -83.41
CA SER A 73 15.88 17.80 -83.39
C SER A 73 14.47 17.57 -82.84
N GLU A 74 13.92 16.36 -82.97
CA GLU A 74 12.61 15.99 -82.40
C GLU A 74 12.64 15.92 -80.87
N GLU A 75 13.72 15.42 -80.27
CA GLU A 75 13.89 15.35 -78.81
C GLU A 75 14.04 16.75 -78.19
N ILE A 76 14.76 17.66 -78.85
CA ILE A 76 14.86 19.06 -78.40
C ILE A 76 13.49 19.74 -78.47
N LEU A 77 12.71 19.52 -79.54
CA LEU A 77 11.35 20.06 -79.66
C LEU A 77 10.40 19.44 -78.63
N ALA A 78 10.50 18.14 -78.34
CA ALA A 78 9.74 17.48 -77.29
C ALA A 78 10.07 18.05 -75.90
N PHE A 79 11.35 18.34 -75.64
CA PHE A 79 11.80 19.01 -74.42
C PHE A 79 11.23 20.42 -74.32
N VAL A 80 11.31 21.22 -75.39
CA VAL A 80 10.72 22.57 -75.45
C VAL A 80 9.21 22.54 -75.23
N ALA A 81 8.50 21.54 -75.77
CA ALA A 81 7.06 21.36 -75.55
C ALA A 81 6.74 21.02 -74.08
N MET A 82 7.54 20.15 -73.45
CA MET A 82 7.44 19.83 -72.03
C MET A 82 7.71 21.08 -71.17
N ALA A 83 8.79 21.81 -71.45
CA ALA A 83 9.17 23.02 -70.76
C ALA A 83 8.12 24.14 -70.93
N LYS A 84 7.49 24.27 -72.10
CA LYS A 84 6.36 25.20 -72.35
C LYS A 84 5.11 24.80 -71.58
N LYS A 85 4.80 23.49 -71.51
CA LYS A 85 3.66 22.95 -70.73
C LYS A 85 3.82 23.20 -69.23
N GLU A 86 5.03 23.02 -68.70
CA GLU A 86 5.34 23.30 -67.30
C GLU A 86 5.58 24.79 -67.01
N GLY A 87 5.66 25.62 -68.06
CA GLY A 87 5.77 27.08 -67.96
C GLY A 87 7.18 27.59 -67.69
N LEU A 88 8.22 26.87 -68.11
CA LEU A 88 9.62 27.23 -67.94
C LEU A 88 10.15 28.19 -69.03
N ILE A 89 9.42 28.31 -70.15
CA ILE A 89 9.80 29.12 -71.33
C ILE A 89 8.91 30.37 -71.40
N ALA A 90 9.48 31.51 -71.82
CA ALA A 90 8.77 32.75 -72.06
C ALA A 90 7.69 32.56 -73.14
N ARG A 91 6.52 33.17 -72.95
CA ARG A 91 5.50 33.23 -74.01
C ARG A 91 5.79 34.46 -74.87
N ASP A 92 5.65 34.32 -76.19
CA ASP A 92 5.70 35.46 -77.11
C ASP A 92 4.63 36.49 -76.71
N GLY A 93 5.07 37.65 -76.20
CA GLY A 93 4.20 38.76 -75.79
C GLY A 93 4.19 39.15 -74.31
N ASP A 94 5.16 38.75 -73.49
CA ASP A 94 5.18 39.02 -72.03
C ASP A 94 5.62 40.45 -71.63
N SER A 95 5.26 41.46 -72.44
CA SER A 95 5.52 42.89 -72.19
C SER A 95 4.24 43.69 -71.93
N ARG A 96 3.28 43.14 -71.15
CA ARG A 96 2.14 43.92 -70.64
C ARG A 96 2.24 44.10 -69.11
N PRO A 97 2.15 45.36 -68.60
CA PRO A 97 2.32 45.63 -67.18
C PRO A 97 1.14 45.12 -66.34
N GLU A 98 1.45 44.79 -65.09
CA GLU A 98 0.73 44.07 -64.01
C GLU A 98 -0.67 44.59 -63.60
N ARG A 99 -1.33 45.43 -64.40
CA ARG A 99 -2.51 46.20 -63.96
C ARG A 99 -3.83 45.42 -63.94
N ASN A 100 -3.91 44.23 -64.53
CA ASN A 100 -5.19 43.50 -64.69
C ASN A 100 -5.40 42.31 -63.74
N ARG A 101 -4.56 42.14 -62.71
CA ARG A 101 -4.73 41.06 -61.72
C ARG A 101 -5.31 41.52 -60.38
N ARG A 102 -5.11 42.79 -59.99
CA ARG A 102 -5.69 43.35 -58.75
C ARG A 102 -7.23 43.40 -58.79
N SER A 103 -7.84 43.62 -59.95
CA SER A 103 -9.29 43.74 -60.11
C SER A 103 -10.08 42.41 -60.11
N ARG A 104 -9.43 41.25 -60.04
CA ARG A 104 -10.10 39.94 -59.87
C ARG A 104 -9.89 39.31 -58.50
N GLU A 105 -8.93 39.80 -57.73
CA GLU A 105 -8.66 39.32 -56.37
C GLU A 105 -9.43 40.15 -55.32
N GLU A 106 -9.75 41.43 -55.58
CA GLU A 106 -10.47 42.31 -54.65
C GLU A 106 -11.99 42.01 -54.52
N ASP A 107 -12.65 41.46 -55.54
CA ASP A 107 -14.12 41.17 -55.50
C ASP A 107 -14.49 39.84 -54.81
N GLY A 108 -13.51 39.09 -54.29
CA GLY A 108 -13.72 37.83 -53.56
C GLY A 108 -13.47 37.89 -52.05
N GLU A 109 -13.01 39.03 -51.52
CA GLU A 109 -12.36 39.11 -50.20
C GLU A 109 -13.29 39.14 -48.98
N ARG A 110 -14.61 39.03 -49.14
CA ARG A 110 -15.56 38.97 -48.00
C ARG A 110 -16.34 37.66 -47.88
N SER A 111 -15.73 36.54 -48.27
CA SER A 111 -16.24 35.19 -48.00
C SER A 111 -15.48 34.56 -46.83
N GLY A 112 -16.16 34.43 -45.68
CA GLY A 112 -15.61 33.98 -44.41
C GLY A 112 -14.80 32.69 -44.49
N LEU A 113 -13.73 32.63 -43.70
CA LEU A 113 -12.77 31.53 -43.56
C LEU A 113 -13.47 30.16 -43.44
N VAL A 114 -14.62 30.13 -42.75
CA VAL A 114 -15.50 28.97 -42.57
C VAL A 114 -16.08 28.45 -43.90
N LYS A 115 -16.52 29.31 -44.83
CA LYS A 115 -17.05 28.89 -46.15
C LYS A 115 -15.97 28.25 -47.02
N ARG A 116 -14.72 28.75 -46.95
CA ARG A 116 -13.57 28.15 -47.63
C ARG A 116 -13.21 26.77 -47.07
N CYS A 117 -13.24 26.62 -45.74
CA CYS A 117 -13.01 25.32 -45.08
C CYS A 117 -14.07 24.28 -45.48
N ILE A 118 -15.35 24.66 -45.49
CA ILE A 118 -16.46 23.78 -45.87
C ILE A 118 -16.40 23.40 -47.35
N ALA A 119 -16.06 24.34 -48.24
CA ALA A 119 -15.94 24.07 -49.68
C ALA A 119 -14.73 23.17 -50.01
N ALA A 120 -13.61 23.33 -49.29
CA ALA A 120 -12.42 22.48 -49.43
C ALA A 120 -12.67 21.06 -48.91
N ALA A 121 -13.36 20.91 -47.78
CA ALA A 121 -13.74 19.62 -47.21
C ALA A 121 -14.70 18.82 -48.10
N ARG A 122 -15.61 19.48 -48.83
CA ARG A 122 -16.59 18.81 -49.71
C ARG A 122 -16.00 18.12 -50.94
N LYS A 123 -14.79 18.49 -51.39
CA LYS A 123 -14.14 17.92 -52.60
C LYS A 123 -13.05 16.89 -52.26
N GLN A 124 -12.76 16.68 -50.98
CA GLN A 124 -11.63 15.88 -50.52
C GLN A 124 -12.13 14.79 -49.57
N SER A 125 -11.34 13.73 -49.38
CA SER A 125 -11.76 12.62 -48.51
C SER A 125 -11.86 13.10 -47.06
N PRO A 126 -12.85 12.64 -46.27
CA PRO A 126 -13.01 13.06 -44.86
C PRO A 126 -11.82 12.68 -43.98
N LEU A 127 -10.98 11.73 -44.41
CA LEU A 127 -9.75 11.31 -43.72
C LEU A 127 -8.51 12.13 -44.09
N PHE A 128 -8.56 12.85 -45.21
CA PHE A 128 -7.49 13.69 -45.75
C PHE A 128 -8.08 14.88 -46.48
N PHE A 129 -8.12 16.04 -45.83
CA PHE A 129 -8.40 17.30 -46.49
C PHE A 129 -7.45 18.41 -46.02
N ARG A 130 -7.02 19.24 -46.96
CA ARG A 130 -6.02 20.32 -46.83
C ARG A 130 -6.70 21.67 -47.00
N VAL A 131 -6.45 22.58 -46.08
CA VAL A 131 -6.92 23.97 -46.13
C VAL A 131 -5.72 24.90 -46.06
N SER A 132 -5.52 25.72 -47.09
CA SER A 132 -4.60 26.87 -47.01
C SER A 132 -5.28 27.98 -46.22
N LEU A 133 -4.67 28.43 -45.12
CA LEU A 133 -5.27 29.43 -44.25
C LEU A 133 -4.92 30.84 -44.71
N PHE A 134 -3.63 31.14 -44.91
CA PHE A 134 -3.13 32.44 -45.32
C PHE A 134 -1.74 32.34 -45.96
N ASP A 135 -1.31 33.41 -46.64
CA ASP A 135 0.05 33.59 -47.17
C ASP A 135 0.91 34.27 -46.08
N PRO A 136 1.91 33.57 -45.48
CA PRO A 136 2.69 34.08 -44.37
C PRO A 136 3.89 34.93 -44.80
N ASP A 137 4.14 35.12 -46.11
CA ASP A 137 5.42 35.64 -46.61
C ASP A 137 5.77 37.01 -46.02
N ALA A 138 4.81 37.94 -45.98
CA ALA A 138 4.99 39.27 -45.39
C ALA A 138 5.25 39.24 -43.88
N CYS A 139 4.55 38.36 -43.16
CA CYS A 139 4.74 38.17 -41.71
C CYS A 139 6.12 37.60 -41.41
N LEU A 140 6.55 36.59 -42.17
CA LEU A 140 7.87 35.98 -42.02
C LEU A 140 8.99 36.94 -42.42
N ASN A 141 8.84 37.74 -43.48
CA ASN A 141 9.81 38.78 -43.85
C ASN A 141 9.99 39.83 -42.73
N TRP A 142 8.93 40.15 -41.99
CA TRP A 142 9.00 41.05 -40.83
C TRP A 142 9.64 40.39 -39.59
N LEU A 143 9.37 39.10 -39.38
CA LEU A 143 9.79 38.36 -38.19
C LEU A 143 11.22 37.80 -38.30
N GLU A 144 11.67 37.49 -39.51
CA GLU A 144 13.02 36.97 -39.82
C GLU A 144 14.13 37.83 -39.20
N PRO A 145 14.22 39.16 -39.43
CA PRO A 145 15.32 39.97 -38.90
C PRO A 145 15.34 39.99 -37.36
N LYS A 146 14.18 39.91 -36.70
CA LYS A 146 14.07 39.91 -35.23
C LYS A 146 14.41 38.58 -34.58
N THR A 147 14.29 37.48 -35.33
CA THR A 147 14.50 36.10 -34.84
C THR A 147 15.80 35.50 -35.35
N ARG A 148 16.65 36.29 -36.04
CA ARG A 148 17.96 35.83 -36.55
C ARG A 148 18.87 35.24 -35.48
N TRP A 149 18.81 35.74 -34.26
CA TRP A 149 19.62 35.26 -33.15
C TRP A 149 19.24 33.83 -32.73
N LEU A 150 18.00 33.38 -32.96
CA LEU A 150 17.50 32.05 -32.59
C LEU A 150 18.22 30.93 -33.34
N PHE A 151 18.56 31.20 -34.60
CA PHE A 151 19.26 30.31 -35.53
C PHE A 151 20.76 30.67 -35.68
N SER A 152 21.31 31.42 -34.72
CA SER A 152 22.76 31.65 -34.63
C SER A 152 23.45 30.41 -34.07
N VAL A 153 24.73 30.23 -34.38
CA VAL A 153 25.51 29.06 -33.92
C VAL A 153 25.65 29.10 -32.40
N GLU A 154 25.82 30.29 -31.83
CA GLU A 154 25.94 30.52 -30.39
C GLU A 154 24.68 30.09 -29.64
N THR A 155 23.50 30.54 -30.10
CA THR A 155 22.22 30.15 -29.49
C THR A 155 21.96 28.65 -29.65
N MET A 156 22.30 28.07 -30.80
CA MET A 156 22.16 26.62 -31.01
C MET A 156 23.06 25.83 -30.05
N LEU A 157 24.32 26.23 -29.88
CA LEU A 157 25.24 25.59 -28.91
C LEU A 157 24.73 25.73 -27.47
N LEU A 158 24.28 26.92 -27.08
CA LEU A 158 23.69 27.16 -25.76
C LEU A 158 22.45 26.29 -25.53
N SER A 159 21.55 26.22 -26.51
CA SER A 159 20.36 25.37 -26.44
C SER A 159 20.69 23.89 -26.33
N PHE A 160 21.78 23.43 -26.95
CA PHE A 160 22.24 22.06 -26.85
C PHE A 160 22.77 21.74 -25.44
N VAL A 161 23.56 22.65 -24.85
CA VAL A 161 24.04 22.52 -23.46
C VAL A 161 22.87 22.53 -22.48
N LEU A 162 21.94 23.49 -22.60
CA LEU A 162 20.72 23.54 -21.78
C LEU A 162 19.82 22.34 -22.01
N GLY A 163 19.80 21.80 -23.23
CA GLY A 163 19.10 20.58 -23.60
C GLY A 163 19.64 19.34 -22.91
N ILE A 164 20.97 19.18 -22.86
CA ILE A 164 21.63 18.11 -22.08
C ILE A 164 21.28 18.24 -20.60
N TRP A 165 21.32 19.45 -20.05
CA TRP A 165 20.91 19.72 -18.68
C TRP A 165 19.43 19.37 -18.43
N ALA A 166 18.52 19.78 -19.32
CA ALA A 166 17.09 19.48 -19.22
C ALA A 166 16.82 17.97 -19.30
N LEU A 167 17.55 17.26 -20.19
CA LEU A 167 17.48 15.81 -20.32
C LEU A 167 18.02 15.09 -19.08
N ALA A 168 19.17 15.53 -18.55
CA ALA A 168 19.72 14.97 -17.31
C ALA A 168 18.74 15.18 -16.14
N THR A 169 18.14 16.37 -16.05
CA THR A 169 17.21 16.73 -14.97
C THR A 169 15.93 15.90 -15.02
N THR A 170 15.34 15.73 -16.21
CA THR A 170 14.17 14.87 -16.42
C THR A 170 14.48 13.40 -16.18
N TRP A 171 15.68 12.93 -16.53
CA TRP A 171 16.13 11.56 -16.24
C TRP A 171 16.34 11.29 -14.75
N MET A 172 16.99 12.22 -14.04
CA MET A 172 17.21 12.12 -12.59
C MET A 172 15.89 12.04 -11.81
N HIS A 173 14.87 12.78 -12.27
CA HIS A 173 13.54 12.83 -11.63
C HIS A 173 12.49 12.00 -12.36
N ARG A 174 12.91 10.96 -13.08
CA ARG A 174 11.99 10.08 -13.83
C ARG A 174 10.92 9.40 -12.96
N ALA A 175 11.21 9.19 -11.68
CA ALA A 175 10.25 8.61 -10.75
C ALA A 175 9.09 9.58 -10.48
N GLU A 176 9.38 10.87 -10.29
CA GLU A 176 8.37 11.92 -10.15
C GLU A 176 7.55 12.07 -11.44
N LEU A 177 8.21 12.06 -12.60
CA LEU A 177 7.52 12.10 -13.90
C LEU A 177 6.59 10.90 -14.09
N ALA A 178 7.02 9.70 -13.69
CA ALA A 178 6.20 8.49 -13.78
C ALA A 178 5.01 8.51 -12.81
N ALA A 179 5.22 9.01 -11.58
CA ALA A 179 4.15 9.14 -10.58
C ALA A 179 3.07 10.14 -11.03
N GLN A 180 3.48 11.28 -11.59
CA GLN A 180 2.55 12.30 -12.07
C GLN A 180 1.89 11.92 -13.40
N PHE A 181 2.42 10.96 -14.16
CA PHE A 181 1.90 10.59 -15.48
C PHE A 181 0.38 10.32 -15.50
N TYR A 182 -0.17 9.73 -14.44
CA TYR A 182 -1.61 9.46 -14.34
C TYR A 182 -2.47 10.73 -14.30
N SER A 183 -1.93 11.86 -13.80
CA SER A 183 -2.67 13.12 -13.78
C SER A 183 -2.85 13.73 -15.18
N LEU A 184 -2.16 13.23 -16.22
CA LEU A 184 -2.36 13.65 -17.63
C LEU A 184 -3.72 13.23 -18.17
N PHE A 185 -4.34 12.19 -17.59
CA PHE A 185 -5.62 11.66 -18.07
C PHE A 185 -6.85 12.35 -17.46
N GLY A 186 -6.64 13.40 -16.65
CA GLY A 186 -7.72 14.26 -16.17
C GLY A 186 -8.27 15.18 -17.28
N TRP A 187 -9.55 15.54 -17.20
CA TRP A 187 -10.20 16.42 -18.20
C TRP A 187 -9.51 17.78 -18.37
N GLN A 188 -9.07 18.40 -17.27
CA GLN A 188 -8.32 19.67 -17.29
C GLN A 188 -6.97 19.53 -17.98
N SER A 189 -6.27 18.42 -17.73
CA SER A 189 -4.98 18.09 -18.34
C SER A 189 -5.13 17.87 -19.85
N LEU A 190 -6.18 17.17 -20.27
CA LEU A 190 -6.46 16.90 -21.68
C LEU A 190 -6.79 18.18 -22.47
N THR A 191 -7.57 19.10 -21.91
CA THR A 191 -7.88 20.39 -22.57
C THR A 191 -6.64 21.27 -22.66
N LEU A 192 -5.83 21.34 -21.60
CA LEU A 192 -4.57 22.07 -21.61
C LEU A 192 -3.57 21.45 -22.60
N MET A 193 -3.45 20.13 -22.64
CA MET A 193 -2.60 19.41 -23.58
C MET A 193 -3.01 19.72 -25.03
N LEU A 194 -4.31 19.70 -25.35
CA LEU A 194 -4.80 20.05 -26.69
C LEU A 194 -4.41 21.49 -27.05
N PHE A 195 -4.59 22.44 -26.13
CA PHE A 195 -4.18 23.82 -26.31
C PHE A 195 -2.66 23.94 -26.58
N VAL A 196 -1.84 23.26 -25.77
CA VAL A 196 -0.38 23.24 -25.93
C VAL A 196 0.03 22.62 -27.28
N VAL A 197 -0.60 21.53 -27.71
CA VAL A 197 -0.33 20.90 -29.02
C VAL A 197 -0.60 21.89 -30.17
N VAL A 198 -1.70 22.64 -30.11
CA VAL A 198 -2.04 23.64 -31.13
C VAL A 198 -1.01 24.77 -31.15
N VAL A 199 -0.73 25.38 -29.99
CA VAL A 199 0.23 26.50 -29.89
C VAL A 199 1.63 26.07 -30.31
N ALA A 200 2.12 24.95 -29.80
CA ALA A 200 3.42 24.41 -30.18
C ALA A 200 3.48 24.10 -31.69
N SER A 201 2.36 23.64 -32.30
CA SER A 201 2.32 23.41 -33.75
C SER A 201 2.44 24.68 -34.56
N ILE A 202 1.84 25.78 -34.10
CA ILE A 202 2.01 27.07 -34.76
C ILE A 202 3.48 27.49 -34.69
N CYS A 203 4.07 27.46 -33.49
CA CYS A 203 5.49 27.79 -33.31
C CYS A 203 6.43 26.91 -34.15
N HIS A 204 6.14 25.62 -34.23
CA HIS A 204 6.86 24.64 -35.03
C HIS A 204 6.87 24.98 -36.53
N GLU A 205 5.69 25.22 -37.11
CA GLU A 205 5.57 25.58 -38.53
C GLU A 205 6.22 26.93 -38.84
N PHE A 206 6.10 27.90 -37.92
CA PHE A 206 6.83 29.17 -38.01
C PHE A 206 8.35 28.96 -37.95
N GLY A 207 8.83 27.98 -37.20
CA GLY A 207 10.23 27.56 -37.20
C GLY A 207 10.73 27.19 -38.58
N HIS A 208 10.01 26.32 -39.29
CA HIS A 208 10.32 25.97 -40.68
C HIS A 208 10.30 27.18 -41.62
N GLY A 209 9.27 28.01 -41.51
CA GLY A 209 9.12 29.22 -42.33
C GLY A 209 10.26 30.22 -42.15
N LEU A 210 10.64 30.50 -40.90
CA LEU A 210 11.73 31.42 -40.55
C LEU A 210 13.10 30.91 -41.00
N ALA A 211 13.37 29.62 -40.84
CA ALA A 211 14.62 29.02 -41.29
C ALA A 211 14.74 29.07 -42.82
N CYS A 212 13.66 28.78 -43.55
CA CYS A 212 13.64 28.89 -45.01
C CYS A 212 13.95 30.31 -45.49
N LYS A 213 13.30 31.30 -44.86
CA LYS A 213 13.48 32.73 -45.16
C LYS A 213 14.89 33.23 -44.90
N ARG A 214 15.49 32.80 -43.79
CA ARG A 214 16.88 33.15 -43.44
C ARG A 214 17.88 32.73 -44.54
N TYR A 215 17.65 31.59 -45.19
CA TYR A 215 18.52 31.08 -46.24
C TYR A 215 18.12 31.54 -47.65
N GLY A 216 17.15 32.46 -47.77
CA GLY A 216 16.74 33.06 -49.04
C GLY A 216 15.58 32.37 -49.77
N GLY A 217 14.87 31.44 -49.12
CA GLY A 217 13.66 30.81 -49.66
C GLY A 217 12.39 31.62 -49.40
N GLU A 218 11.37 31.46 -50.24
CA GLU A 218 10.06 32.09 -50.09
C GLU A 218 9.03 31.11 -49.50
N VAL A 219 8.08 31.63 -48.72
CA VAL A 219 7.06 30.80 -48.05
C VAL A 219 5.71 31.45 -48.23
N HIS A 220 4.94 30.90 -49.17
CA HIS A 220 3.69 31.52 -49.61
C HIS A 220 2.41 30.81 -49.14
N GLU A 221 2.55 29.75 -48.35
CA GLU A 221 1.40 28.95 -47.93
C GLU A 221 1.64 28.31 -46.56
N MET A 222 0.80 28.70 -45.60
CA MET A 222 0.64 28.02 -44.31
C MET A 222 -0.82 27.63 -44.11
N GLY A 223 -1.05 26.44 -43.54
CA GLY A 223 -2.40 25.93 -43.43
C GLY A 223 -2.57 24.83 -42.41
N ALA A 224 -3.76 24.25 -42.42
CA ALA A 224 -4.12 23.08 -41.64
C ALA A 224 -4.44 21.90 -42.55
N LEU A 225 -4.01 20.72 -42.14
CA LEU A 225 -4.23 19.45 -42.79
C LEU A 225 -4.82 18.49 -41.76
N TRP A 226 -5.93 17.84 -42.10
CA TRP A 226 -6.49 16.78 -41.26
C TRP A 226 -6.00 15.42 -41.74
N ILE A 227 -5.25 14.70 -40.91
CA ILE A 227 -4.82 13.32 -41.19
C ILE A 227 -5.41 12.41 -40.12
N PHE A 228 -6.32 11.51 -40.50
CA PHE A 228 -6.78 10.40 -39.64
C PHE A 228 -7.18 10.86 -38.22
N PHE A 229 -8.13 11.80 -38.14
CA PHE A 229 -8.61 12.44 -36.91
C PHE A 229 -7.60 13.32 -36.14
N THR A 230 -6.37 13.47 -36.63
CA THR A 230 -5.36 14.34 -36.02
C THR A 230 -5.24 15.67 -36.79
N PRO A 231 -5.52 16.82 -36.17
CA PRO A 231 -5.26 18.11 -36.79
C PRO A 231 -3.75 18.35 -36.86
N CYS A 232 -3.23 18.58 -38.05
CA CYS A 232 -1.83 18.94 -38.29
C CYS A 232 -1.78 20.34 -38.90
N LEU A 233 -0.83 21.15 -38.49
CA LEU A 233 -0.48 22.38 -39.21
C LEU A 233 0.61 22.04 -40.24
N TYR A 234 0.73 22.85 -41.29
CA TYR A 234 1.81 22.70 -42.25
C TYR A 234 2.27 24.07 -42.78
N CYS A 235 3.56 24.16 -43.04
CA CYS A 235 4.24 25.22 -43.76
C CYS A 235 4.76 24.67 -45.08
N ASN A 236 4.43 25.32 -46.20
CA ASN A 236 4.96 24.92 -47.49
C ASN A 236 6.40 25.44 -47.68
N VAL A 237 7.36 24.62 -47.27
CA VAL A 237 8.81 24.90 -47.35
C VAL A 237 9.46 24.34 -48.62
N SER A 238 8.70 24.16 -49.70
CA SER A 238 9.21 23.54 -50.95
C SER A 238 10.40 24.29 -51.57
N ASP A 239 10.52 25.59 -51.31
CA ASP A 239 11.67 26.41 -51.73
C ASP A 239 13.01 25.95 -51.14
N ALA A 240 12.99 25.19 -50.03
CA ALA A 240 14.20 24.60 -49.46
C ALA A 240 14.96 23.72 -50.47
N TRP A 241 14.27 23.18 -51.49
CA TRP A 241 14.88 22.34 -52.53
C TRP A 241 15.82 23.12 -53.46
N LEU A 242 15.69 24.45 -53.53
CA LEU A 242 16.55 25.33 -54.32
C LEU A 242 17.84 25.71 -53.60
N LEU A 243 17.94 25.45 -52.29
CA LEU A 243 19.09 25.83 -51.49
C LEU A 243 20.34 25.01 -51.87
N PRO A 244 21.49 25.67 -52.11
CA PRO A 244 22.71 24.99 -52.57
C PRO A 244 23.34 24.12 -51.46
N GLY A 245 23.24 24.53 -50.20
CA GLY A 245 23.89 23.85 -49.08
C GLY A 245 23.04 22.74 -48.47
N ARG A 246 23.57 21.50 -48.41
CA ARG A 246 22.91 20.38 -47.70
C ARG A 246 22.58 20.71 -46.24
N TRP A 247 23.42 21.49 -45.58
CA TRP A 247 23.22 21.93 -44.20
C TRP A 247 22.11 22.98 -44.06
N GLN A 248 21.93 23.85 -45.06
CA GLN A 248 20.83 24.83 -45.05
C GLN A 248 19.48 24.14 -45.21
N ARG A 249 19.42 23.12 -46.08
CA ARG A 249 18.23 22.25 -46.23
C ARG A 249 17.94 21.49 -44.94
N PHE A 250 18.95 20.83 -44.37
CA PHE A 250 18.84 20.15 -43.08
C PHE A 250 18.33 21.07 -41.97
N LEU A 251 18.92 22.27 -41.81
CA LEU A 251 18.51 23.21 -40.77
C LEU A 251 17.08 23.69 -40.98
N THR A 252 16.65 23.89 -42.23
CA THR A 252 15.25 24.23 -42.56
C THR A 252 14.30 23.10 -42.20
N SER A 253 14.66 21.85 -42.51
CA SER A 253 13.89 20.65 -42.16
C SER A 253 13.93 20.30 -40.67
N ALA A 254 14.96 20.71 -39.92
CA ALA A 254 15.05 20.47 -38.48
C ALA A 254 14.48 21.63 -37.63
N ALA A 255 14.21 22.79 -38.24
CA ALA A 255 13.85 24.02 -37.54
C ALA A 255 12.58 23.89 -36.68
N GLY A 256 11.54 23.20 -37.16
CA GLY A 256 10.33 22.98 -36.38
C GLY A 256 10.60 22.20 -35.10
N THR A 257 11.32 21.07 -35.22
CA THR A 257 11.73 20.26 -34.06
C THR A 257 12.66 21.03 -33.11
N TYR A 258 13.54 21.88 -33.64
CA TYR A 258 14.39 22.76 -32.84
C TYR A 258 13.58 23.75 -32.00
N VAL A 259 12.53 24.36 -32.56
CA VAL A 259 11.64 25.25 -31.80
C VAL A 259 10.88 24.48 -30.72
N ASP A 260 10.36 23.28 -31.01
CA ASP A 260 9.74 22.42 -30.00
C ASP A 260 10.71 22.09 -28.86
N PHE A 261 11.99 21.86 -29.18
CA PHE A 261 13.04 21.58 -28.21
C PHE A 261 13.34 22.77 -27.30
N LEU A 262 13.35 23.99 -27.84
CA LEU A 262 13.51 25.21 -27.05
C LEU A 262 12.34 25.43 -26.08
N ILE A 263 11.11 25.23 -26.56
CA ILE A 263 9.90 25.31 -25.71
C ILE A 263 10.00 24.27 -24.58
N TRP A 264 10.46 23.06 -24.91
CA TRP A 264 10.64 22.00 -23.92
C TRP A 264 11.69 22.34 -22.86
N ILE A 265 12.85 22.89 -23.25
CA ILE A 265 13.90 23.33 -22.30
C ILE A 265 13.35 24.36 -21.33
N LEU A 266 12.65 25.38 -21.82
CA LEU A 266 12.04 26.41 -20.99
C LEU A 266 10.99 25.82 -20.04
N ALA A 267 10.18 24.89 -20.52
CA ALA A 267 9.20 24.20 -19.69
C ALA A 267 9.85 23.38 -18.57
N VAL A 268 10.97 22.70 -18.83
CA VAL A 268 11.74 21.99 -17.80
C VAL A 268 12.28 22.97 -16.77
N MET A 269 12.82 24.12 -17.18
CA MET A 269 13.30 25.14 -16.24
C MET A 269 12.17 25.65 -15.33
N VAL A 270 11.02 26.02 -15.91
CA VAL A 270 9.86 26.48 -15.13
C VAL A 270 9.37 25.38 -14.19
N TRP A 271 9.27 24.14 -14.67
CA TRP A 271 8.88 22.99 -13.86
C TRP A 271 9.82 22.76 -12.68
N ARG A 272 11.12 23.06 -12.81
CA ARG A 272 12.10 22.87 -11.72
C ARG A 272 12.20 24.05 -10.76
N ILE A 273 11.92 25.26 -11.21
CA ILE A 273 12.00 26.47 -10.36
C ILE A 273 10.71 26.66 -9.55
N THR A 274 9.58 26.15 -10.04
CA THR A 274 8.28 26.30 -9.39
C THR A 274 8.03 25.23 -8.34
N ALA A 275 7.34 25.58 -7.26
CA ALA A 275 6.99 24.65 -6.19
C ALA A 275 6.00 23.57 -6.66
N ILE A 276 6.23 22.35 -6.19
CA ILE A 276 5.34 21.19 -6.35
C ILE A 276 3.98 21.59 -5.76
N ASP A 277 2.89 21.37 -6.49
CA ASP A 277 1.48 21.75 -6.18
C ASP A 277 1.00 23.14 -6.63
N THR A 278 1.82 23.95 -7.30
CA THR A 278 1.34 25.19 -7.94
C THR A 278 0.70 24.92 -9.31
N THR A 279 -0.29 25.73 -9.70
CA THR A 279 -0.90 25.66 -11.04
C THR A 279 0.13 25.87 -12.16
N VAL A 280 1.13 26.73 -11.90
CA VAL A 280 2.24 26.98 -12.82
C VAL A 280 3.10 25.74 -13.00
N ASN A 281 3.42 25.03 -11.90
CA ASN A 281 4.16 23.78 -11.97
C ASN A 281 3.40 22.71 -12.75
N PHE A 282 2.10 22.58 -12.51
CA PHE A 282 1.23 21.66 -13.25
C PHE A 282 1.18 21.99 -14.75
N MET A 283 1.00 23.27 -15.12
CA MET A 283 1.02 23.69 -16.53
C MET A 283 2.37 23.41 -17.18
N ALA A 284 3.48 23.74 -16.51
CA ALA A 284 4.82 23.48 -17.00
C ALA A 284 5.04 21.98 -17.22
N TRP A 285 4.55 21.14 -16.30
CA TRP A 285 4.62 19.69 -16.42
C TRP A 285 3.82 19.14 -17.61
N VAL A 286 2.61 19.65 -17.89
CA VAL A 286 1.85 19.29 -19.11
C VAL A 286 2.63 19.67 -20.37
N VAL A 287 3.28 20.84 -20.38
CA VAL A 287 4.12 21.26 -21.51
C VAL A 287 5.37 20.39 -21.66
N VAL A 288 6.08 20.07 -20.56
CA VAL A 288 7.25 19.17 -20.57
C VAL A 288 6.87 17.81 -21.16
N SER A 289 5.73 17.26 -20.74
CA SER A 289 5.26 15.96 -21.22
C SER A 289 4.86 16.01 -22.71
N THR A 290 4.08 17.03 -23.09
CA THR A 290 3.55 17.17 -24.45
C THR A 290 4.65 17.50 -25.46
N CYS A 291 5.45 18.53 -25.21
CA CYS A 291 6.55 18.93 -26.09
C CYS A 291 7.68 17.90 -26.08
N GLY A 292 7.96 17.25 -24.95
CA GLY A 292 8.97 16.19 -24.87
C GLY A 292 8.61 14.99 -25.75
N LEU A 293 7.36 14.53 -25.68
CA LEU A 293 6.86 13.45 -26.53
C LEU A 293 6.88 13.84 -28.01
N ARG A 294 6.54 15.09 -28.31
CA ARG A 294 6.54 15.64 -29.67
C ARG A 294 7.96 15.71 -30.25
N VAL A 295 8.94 16.23 -29.51
CA VAL A 295 10.36 16.22 -29.91
C VAL A 295 10.84 14.80 -30.14
N PHE A 296 10.52 13.87 -29.23
CA PHE A 296 10.91 12.46 -29.34
C PHE A 296 10.38 11.79 -30.61
N PHE A 297 9.11 12.05 -30.99
CA PHE A 297 8.56 11.52 -32.24
C PHE A 297 9.09 12.25 -33.47
N ASN A 298 9.20 13.58 -33.45
CA ASN A 298 9.62 14.37 -34.61
C ASN A 298 11.10 14.15 -34.96
N ILE A 299 11.98 13.98 -33.96
CA ILE A 299 13.39 13.68 -34.21
C ILE A 299 13.61 12.25 -34.75
N ASN A 300 12.63 11.35 -34.58
CA ASN A 300 12.75 9.96 -34.99
C ASN A 300 12.78 9.83 -36.53
N PRO A 301 13.91 9.46 -37.13
CA PRO A 301 14.05 9.41 -38.59
C PRO A 301 13.28 8.25 -39.23
N LEU A 302 12.77 7.30 -38.43
CA LEU A 302 12.07 6.10 -38.91
C LEU A 302 10.58 6.38 -39.18
N LEU A 303 10.03 7.44 -38.58
CA LEU A 303 8.70 7.97 -38.82
C LEU A 303 8.77 9.06 -39.89
N ARG A 304 7.71 9.24 -40.69
CA ARG A 304 7.68 10.24 -41.77
C ARG A 304 7.33 11.63 -41.19
N LEU A 305 8.19 12.09 -40.29
CA LEU A 305 8.17 13.38 -39.62
C LEU A 305 9.45 14.15 -39.98
N ASP A 306 9.75 15.24 -39.29
CA ASP A 306 10.85 16.15 -39.66
C ASP A 306 12.21 15.47 -39.62
N GLY A 307 12.48 14.61 -38.64
CA GLY A 307 13.72 13.85 -38.53
C GLY A 307 14.00 12.96 -39.74
N TYR A 308 12.95 12.47 -40.42
CA TYR A 308 13.09 11.73 -41.67
C TYR A 308 13.53 12.63 -42.82
N TYR A 309 12.92 13.81 -42.96
CA TYR A 309 13.29 14.76 -44.01
C TYR A 309 14.66 15.37 -43.75
N ALA A 310 14.99 15.67 -42.49
CA ALA A 310 16.31 16.10 -42.06
C ALA A 310 17.39 15.04 -42.39
N LEU A 311 17.14 13.76 -42.13
CA LEU A 311 18.04 12.67 -42.52
C LEU A 311 18.13 12.52 -44.04
N SER A 312 17.00 12.66 -44.76
CA SER A 312 16.94 12.66 -46.22
C SER A 312 17.80 13.77 -46.83
N ASP A 313 17.81 14.96 -46.22
CA ASP A 313 18.58 16.12 -46.68
C ASP A 313 20.08 15.98 -46.40
N ILE A 314 20.45 15.41 -45.24
CA ILE A 314 21.85 15.09 -44.89
C ILE A 314 22.42 14.05 -45.86
N LEU A 315 21.65 12.99 -46.13
CA LEU A 315 22.04 11.92 -47.06
C LEU A 315 21.92 12.34 -48.52
N GLY A 316 21.30 13.49 -48.82
CA GLY A 316 21.05 13.97 -50.18
C GLY A 316 20.11 13.06 -50.99
N GLN A 317 19.32 12.20 -50.33
CA GLN A 317 18.51 11.17 -50.97
C GLN A 317 17.02 11.38 -50.78
N HIS A 318 16.35 11.88 -51.82
CA HIS A 318 14.90 12.02 -51.83
C HIS A 318 14.19 10.65 -51.78
N ASN A 319 13.06 10.59 -51.07
CA ASN A 319 12.24 9.37 -50.92
C ASN A 319 12.99 8.16 -50.32
N LEU A 320 13.92 8.40 -49.39
CA LEU A 320 14.72 7.40 -48.66
C LEU A 320 13.92 6.16 -48.23
N ARG A 321 12.73 6.31 -47.64
CA ARG A 321 11.90 5.19 -47.15
C ARG A 321 11.39 4.26 -48.25
N ARG A 322 11.03 4.81 -49.42
CA ARG A 322 10.55 4.00 -50.55
C ARG A 322 11.70 3.22 -51.16
N ARG A 323 12.83 3.89 -51.42
CA ARG A 323 14.05 3.30 -51.99
C ARG A 323 14.64 2.23 -51.07
N SER A 324 14.78 2.53 -49.79
CA SER A 324 15.31 1.58 -48.79
C SER A 324 14.44 0.35 -48.59
N ARG A 325 13.09 0.50 -48.60
CA ARG A 325 12.17 -0.64 -48.56
C ARG A 325 12.32 -1.50 -49.82
N ALA A 326 12.38 -0.89 -51.00
CA ALA A 326 12.59 -1.63 -52.25
C ALA A 326 13.92 -2.40 -52.21
N ARG A 327 14.99 -1.74 -51.77
CA ARG A 327 16.32 -2.33 -51.62
C ARG A 327 16.38 -3.48 -50.61
N TRP A 328 15.74 -3.31 -49.45
CA TRP A 328 15.57 -4.37 -48.46
C TRP A 328 14.82 -5.54 -49.07
N MET A 329 13.69 -5.26 -49.72
CA MET A 329 12.86 -6.29 -50.34
C MET A 329 13.59 -7.03 -51.46
N GLU A 330 14.43 -6.36 -52.27
CA GLU A 330 15.32 -7.00 -53.26
C GLU A 330 16.26 -8.02 -52.62
N HIS A 331 16.84 -7.71 -51.45
CA HIS A 331 17.73 -8.63 -50.73
C HIS A 331 16.98 -9.79 -50.10
N VAL A 332 15.79 -9.53 -49.52
CA VAL A 332 14.92 -10.62 -49.04
C VAL A 332 14.49 -11.50 -50.21
N ARG A 333 14.24 -10.90 -51.40
CA ARG A 333 13.94 -11.62 -52.65
C ARG A 333 15.09 -12.44 -53.14
N TRP A 334 16.31 -11.95 -53.06
CA TRP A 334 17.49 -12.73 -53.39
C TRP A 334 17.71 -13.89 -52.39
N LEU A 335 17.64 -13.63 -51.09
CA LEU A 335 17.94 -14.60 -50.03
C LEU A 335 16.86 -15.69 -49.89
N LEU A 336 15.60 -15.27 -49.75
CA LEU A 336 14.46 -16.17 -49.50
C LEU A 336 13.75 -16.62 -50.78
N TRP A 337 13.59 -15.71 -51.76
CA TRP A 337 12.79 -15.96 -52.98
C TRP A 337 13.62 -16.33 -54.23
N GLY A 338 14.95 -16.34 -54.15
CA GLY A 338 15.84 -16.72 -55.26
C GLY A 338 15.89 -15.75 -56.45
N ALA A 339 15.48 -14.49 -56.25
CA ALA A 339 15.60 -13.43 -57.25
C ALA A 339 17.08 -13.11 -57.58
N PRO A 340 17.38 -12.49 -58.74
CA PRO A 340 18.75 -12.11 -59.09
C PRO A 340 19.40 -11.18 -58.05
N ARG A 341 20.73 -11.33 -57.88
CA ARG A 341 21.49 -10.56 -56.88
C ARG A 341 21.35 -9.05 -57.14
N PRO A 342 21.04 -8.24 -56.13
CA PRO A 342 20.86 -6.81 -56.32
C PRO A 342 22.15 -6.13 -56.77
N ARG A 343 22.11 -5.27 -57.81
CA ARG A 343 23.29 -4.56 -58.33
C ARG A 343 23.93 -3.65 -57.27
N PRO A 344 25.25 -3.46 -57.26
CA PRO A 344 25.91 -2.51 -56.37
C PRO A 344 25.63 -1.07 -56.85
N THR A 345 25.09 -0.25 -55.96
CA THR A 345 24.94 1.20 -56.13
C THR A 345 25.79 1.90 -55.06
N PRO A 346 26.32 3.11 -55.31
CA PRO A 346 27.17 3.83 -54.35
C PRO A 346 26.52 3.95 -52.96
N ASP A 347 25.22 4.23 -52.93
CA ASP A 347 24.44 4.37 -51.69
C ASP A 347 23.66 3.10 -51.32
N GLY A 348 24.03 1.95 -51.88
CA GLY A 348 23.28 0.71 -51.72
C GLY A 348 23.31 0.16 -50.29
N THR A 349 24.39 0.41 -49.55
CA THR A 349 24.59 -0.03 -48.16
C THR A 349 23.78 0.80 -47.17
N THR A 350 23.79 2.14 -47.31
CA THR A 350 23.02 3.06 -46.47
C THR A 350 21.53 2.82 -46.63
N LEU A 351 21.05 2.67 -47.87
CA LEU A 351 19.66 2.31 -48.18
C LEU A 351 19.26 0.95 -47.61
N PHE A 352 20.16 -0.03 -47.64
CA PHE A 352 19.89 -1.36 -47.10
C PHE A 352 19.79 -1.35 -45.57
N VAL A 353 20.76 -0.74 -44.88
CA VAL A 353 20.79 -0.64 -43.41
C VAL A 353 19.57 0.13 -42.91
N TYR A 354 19.28 1.30 -43.49
CA TYR A 354 18.08 2.06 -43.14
C TYR A 354 16.79 1.26 -43.46
N GLY A 355 16.77 0.50 -44.56
CA GLY A 355 15.66 -0.37 -44.93
C GLY A 355 15.35 -1.43 -43.88
N ILE A 356 16.39 -2.10 -43.35
CA ILE A 356 16.29 -3.07 -42.25
C ILE A 356 15.75 -2.40 -40.99
N ILE A 357 16.41 -1.34 -40.53
CA ILE A 357 16.05 -0.66 -39.28
C ILE A 357 14.63 -0.13 -39.35
N SER A 358 14.27 0.53 -40.45
CA SER A 358 12.94 1.09 -40.69
C SER A 358 11.87 -0.01 -40.82
N TRP A 359 12.21 -1.20 -41.32
CA TRP A 359 11.26 -2.33 -41.39
C TRP A 359 11.02 -2.94 -40.00
N PHE A 360 12.08 -3.29 -39.26
CA PHE A 360 11.95 -3.82 -37.90
C PHE A 360 11.28 -2.83 -36.95
N PHE A 361 11.63 -1.55 -37.02
CA PHE A 361 10.96 -0.53 -36.23
C PHE A 361 9.47 -0.46 -36.54
N LYS A 362 9.05 -0.50 -37.81
CA LYS A 362 7.62 -0.47 -38.15
C LYS A 362 6.89 -1.73 -37.70
N VAL A 363 7.46 -2.92 -37.91
CA VAL A 363 6.87 -4.19 -37.48
C VAL A 363 6.74 -4.20 -35.96
N GLY A 364 7.81 -3.85 -35.24
CA GLY A 364 7.84 -3.77 -33.79
C GLY A 364 6.86 -2.73 -33.26
N PHE A 365 6.87 -1.51 -33.80
CA PHE A 365 5.95 -0.45 -33.41
C PHE A 365 4.50 -0.83 -33.64
N LEU A 366 4.16 -1.42 -34.81
CA LEU A 366 2.81 -1.87 -35.10
C LEU A 366 2.40 -3.02 -34.17
N ALA A 367 3.28 -3.99 -33.92
CA ALA A 367 3.02 -5.11 -33.02
C ALA A 367 2.82 -4.64 -31.57
N ILE A 368 3.64 -3.72 -31.07
CA ILE A 368 3.49 -3.12 -29.75
C ILE A 368 2.17 -2.35 -29.67
N LEU A 369 1.87 -1.49 -30.66
CA LEU A 369 0.62 -0.74 -30.69
C LEU A 369 -0.59 -1.68 -30.74
N GLY A 370 -0.55 -2.72 -31.58
CA GLY A 370 -1.59 -3.72 -31.69
C GLY A 370 -1.79 -4.51 -30.40
N PHE A 371 -0.69 -4.90 -29.75
CA PHE A 371 -0.70 -5.57 -28.46
C PHE A 371 -1.33 -4.67 -27.39
N GLN A 372 -0.83 -3.44 -27.24
CA GLN A 372 -1.33 -2.46 -26.26
C GLN A 372 -2.80 -2.11 -26.49
N LEU A 373 -3.21 -1.92 -27.75
CA LEU A 373 -4.61 -1.67 -28.11
C LEU A 373 -5.49 -2.88 -27.78
N SER A 374 -5.02 -4.09 -28.07
CA SER A 374 -5.76 -5.32 -27.78
C SER A 374 -5.89 -5.54 -26.27
N THR A 375 -4.85 -5.26 -25.49
CA THR A 375 -4.91 -5.33 -24.02
C THR A 375 -5.77 -4.22 -23.43
N TRP A 376 -5.75 -3.02 -24.00
CA TRP A 376 -6.59 -1.90 -23.56
C TRP A 376 -8.07 -2.15 -23.87
N LEU A 377 -8.41 -2.61 -25.08
CA LEU A 377 -9.78 -3.03 -25.41
C LEU A 377 -10.22 -4.21 -24.55
N LYS A 378 -9.33 -5.17 -24.26
CA LYS A 378 -9.61 -6.25 -23.32
C LYS A 378 -9.94 -5.70 -21.93
N SER A 379 -9.20 -4.70 -21.44
CA SER A 379 -9.47 -4.07 -20.16
C SER A 379 -10.84 -3.37 -20.10
N LEU A 380 -11.36 -2.85 -21.22
CA LEU A 380 -12.68 -2.21 -21.27
C LEU A 380 -13.83 -3.20 -21.45
N MET A 381 -13.69 -4.20 -22.32
CA MET A 381 -14.80 -5.04 -22.81
C MET A 381 -14.54 -6.56 -22.71
N GLY A 382 -13.46 -7.00 -22.06
CA GLY A 382 -13.10 -8.41 -21.93
C GLY A 382 -12.73 -9.09 -23.26
N ILE A 383 -13.17 -10.34 -23.46
CA ILE A 383 -12.86 -11.15 -24.65
C ILE A 383 -13.37 -10.51 -25.97
N PRO A 384 -14.59 -9.94 -26.04
CA PRO A 384 -15.03 -9.18 -27.21
C PRO A 384 -14.07 -8.05 -27.60
N GLY A 385 -13.53 -7.35 -26.61
CA GLY A 385 -12.52 -6.29 -26.81
C GLY A 385 -11.20 -6.85 -27.37
N LEU A 386 -10.73 -7.99 -26.86
CA LEU A 386 -9.54 -8.66 -27.38
C LEU A 386 -9.72 -9.08 -28.85
N LEU A 387 -10.85 -9.69 -29.19
CA LEU A 387 -11.17 -10.10 -30.57
C LEU A 387 -11.32 -8.90 -31.49
N ALA A 388 -11.94 -7.81 -31.03
CA ALA A 388 -12.04 -6.56 -31.77
C ALA A 388 -10.64 -5.94 -32.00
N GLY A 389 -9.77 -5.95 -30.99
CA GLY A 389 -8.40 -5.46 -31.08
C GLY A 389 -7.56 -6.28 -32.08
N ILE A 390 -7.64 -7.61 -32.02
CA ILE A 390 -6.95 -8.51 -32.97
C ILE A 390 -7.49 -8.31 -34.39
N SER A 391 -8.81 -8.20 -34.56
CA SER A 391 -9.44 -7.98 -35.87
C SER A 391 -9.03 -6.63 -36.46
N PHE A 392 -9.03 -5.58 -35.65
CA PHE A 392 -8.58 -4.25 -36.04
C PHE A 392 -7.09 -4.25 -36.41
N PHE A 393 -6.24 -4.92 -35.63
CA PHE A 393 -4.83 -5.10 -35.92
C PHE A 393 -4.60 -5.89 -37.22
N ALA A 394 -5.38 -6.95 -37.47
CA ALA A 394 -5.32 -7.74 -38.69
C ALA A 394 -5.73 -6.90 -39.91
N LEU A 395 -6.74 -6.04 -39.80
CA LEU A 395 -7.18 -5.12 -40.85
C LEU A 395 -6.11 -4.09 -41.20
N ILE A 396 -5.50 -3.46 -40.19
CA ILE A 396 -4.41 -2.48 -40.38
C ILE A 396 -3.20 -3.16 -41.01
N SER A 397 -2.79 -4.31 -40.47
CA SER A 397 -1.67 -5.09 -40.98
C SER A 397 -1.89 -5.51 -42.43
N LYS A 398 -3.08 -6.00 -42.78
CA LYS A 398 -3.44 -6.38 -44.16
C LYS A 398 -3.34 -5.20 -45.13
N ARG A 399 -3.76 -4.01 -44.72
CA ARG A 399 -3.65 -2.79 -45.55
C ARG A 399 -2.20 -2.35 -45.72
N TYR A 400 -1.37 -2.54 -44.69
CA TYR A 400 0.02 -2.09 -44.67
C TYR A 400 0.99 -3.02 -45.42
N PHE A 401 0.77 -4.33 -45.32
CA PHE A 401 1.56 -5.38 -45.97
C PHE A 401 1.00 -5.79 -47.35
N ARG A 402 -0.07 -5.12 -47.82
CA ARG A 402 -0.60 -5.29 -49.18
C ARG A 402 0.51 -4.96 -50.20
N GLY A 403 0.85 -5.95 -51.04
CA GLY A 403 1.89 -5.84 -52.07
C GLY A 403 3.33 -6.19 -51.66
N SER A 404 3.62 -6.59 -50.41
CA SER A 404 4.96 -7.10 -50.04
C SER A 404 5.02 -8.51 -49.49
N LEU A 405 3.88 -9.12 -49.16
CA LEU A 405 3.85 -10.50 -48.65
C LEU A 405 2.89 -11.37 -49.47
N GLY A 406 1.70 -10.89 -49.84
CA GLY A 406 0.63 -11.74 -50.40
C GLY A 406 0.93 -12.44 -51.74
N GLU A 407 1.51 -11.73 -52.72
CA GLU A 407 1.85 -12.32 -54.03
C GLU A 407 3.18 -13.08 -53.98
N ASP A 408 4.18 -12.52 -53.29
CA ASP A 408 5.52 -13.11 -53.14
C ASP A 408 5.52 -14.40 -52.26
N PHE A 409 4.65 -14.52 -51.26
CA PHE A 409 4.49 -15.77 -50.47
C PHE A 409 4.00 -16.93 -51.32
N LYS A 410 3.09 -16.66 -52.25
CA LYS A 410 2.49 -17.66 -53.13
C LYS A 410 3.55 -18.25 -54.08
N ILE A 411 4.43 -17.39 -54.59
CA ILE A 411 5.58 -17.78 -55.44
C ILE A 411 6.62 -18.58 -54.63
N MET A 412 6.90 -18.20 -53.38
CA MET A 412 7.84 -18.90 -52.48
C MET A 412 7.44 -20.35 -52.19
N PHE A 413 6.16 -20.57 -51.87
CA PHE A 413 5.64 -21.89 -51.53
C PHE A 413 5.64 -22.85 -52.74
N GLN A 414 5.63 -22.28 -53.95
CA GLN A 414 5.62 -23.02 -55.21
C GLN A 414 7.04 -23.33 -55.74
N THR A 415 8.05 -22.49 -55.52
CA THR A 415 9.34 -22.59 -56.24
C THR A 415 10.55 -23.06 -55.41
N LYS A 416 10.58 -22.91 -54.07
CA LYS A 416 11.77 -23.23 -53.25
C LYS A 416 11.44 -23.74 -51.83
N LYS A 417 10.58 -24.77 -51.71
CA LYS A 417 10.12 -25.37 -50.42
C LYS A 417 11.24 -25.77 -49.44
N THR A 418 12.41 -26.19 -49.93
CA THR A 418 13.53 -26.65 -49.11
C THR A 418 14.15 -25.56 -48.25
N ARG A 419 14.28 -24.32 -48.74
CA ARG A 419 14.83 -23.21 -47.94
C ARG A 419 13.88 -22.77 -46.82
N LEU A 420 12.57 -22.80 -47.10
CA LEU A 420 11.54 -22.55 -46.10
C LEU A 420 11.57 -23.61 -45.01
N LEU A 421 11.71 -24.88 -45.38
CA LEU A 421 11.85 -26.01 -44.44
C LEU A 421 13.10 -25.90 -43.57
N VAL A 422 14.24 -25.47 -44.12
CA VAL A 422 15.47 -25.27 -43.34
C VAL A 422 15.32 -24.13 -42.33
N ILE A 423 14.71 -23.00 -42.73
CA ILE A 423 14.47 -21.89 -41.80
C ILE A 423 13.47 -22.29 -40.70
N LEU A 424 12.43 -23.04 -41.08
CA LEU A 424 11.47 -23.59 -40.11
C LEU A 424 12.15 -24.58 -39.17
N ALA A 425 13.03 -25.44 -39.69
CA ALA A 425 13.81 -26.41 -38.90
C ALA A 425 14.80 -25.73 -37.95
N VAL A 426 15.45 -24.64 -38.36
CA VAL A 426 16.31 -23.83 -37.48
C VAL A 426 15.46 -23.12 -36.41
N GLY A 427 14.30 -22.60 -36.77
CA GLY A 427 13.35 -22.01 -35.82
C GLY A 427 12.85 -23.03 -34.78
N ILE A 428 12.50 -24.24 -35.23
CA ILE A 428 12.10 -25.35 -34.37
C ILE A 428 13.28 -25.82 -33.51
N GLY A 429 14.48 -25.94 -34.08
CA GLY A 429 15.72 -26.29 -33.37
C GLY A 429 16.06 -25.30 -32.26
N ALA A 430 15.86 -24.00 -32.50
CA ALA A 430 16.04 -22.96 -31.49
C ALA A 430 15.06 -23.11 -30.31
N MET A 431 13.87 -23.70 -30.52
CA MET A 431 12.91 -23.97 -29.43
C MET A 431 13.36 -25.08 -28.47
N PHE A 432 14.33 -25.91 -28.87
CA PHE A 432 14.91 -26.97 -28.02
C PHE A 432 16.12 -26.51 -27.20
N VAL A 433 16.60 -25.28 -27.38
CA VAL A 433 17.70 -24.75 -26.57
C VAL A 433 17.28 -24.70 -25.10
N PRO A 434 17.99 -25.38 -24.19
CA PRO A 434 17.65 -25.37 -22.77
C PRO A 434 17.95 -24.00 -22.17
N LEU A 435 16.93 -23.35 -21.61
CA LEU A 435 17.05 -22.07 -20.93
C LEU A 435 16.66 -22.25 -19.45
N ARG A 436 17.44 -21.65 -18.53
CA ARG A 436 17.04 -21.55 -17.12
C ARG A 436 15.97 -20.47 -16.99
N ASP A 437 14.75 -20.85 -16.62
CA ASP A 437 13.70 -19.90 -16.27
C ASP A 437 13.96 -19.31 -14.88
N ARG A 438 13.43 -18.12 -14.62
CA ARG A 438 13.58 -17.44 -13.32
C ARG A 438 12.35 -16.62 -12.99
N VAL A 439 11.97 -16.66 -11.72
CA VAL A 439 10.96 -15.75 -11.15
C VAL A 439 11.64 -14.97 -10.04
N GLY A 440 11.29 -13.70 -9.93
CA GLY A 440 11.87 -12.82 -8.95
C GLY A 440 10.82 -11.97 -8.27
N GLY A 441 11.14 -11.61 -7.04
CA GLY A 441 10.29 -10.83 -6.15
C GLY A 441 11.14 -9.96 -5.24
N GLU A 442 10.51 -8.97 -4.63
CA GLU A 442 11.14 -8.28 -3.51
C GLU A 442 11.25 -9.24 -2.33
N PHE A 443 12.37 -9.21 -1.62
CA PHE A 443 12.52 -10.01 -0.41
C PHE A 443 12.79 -9.13 0.80
N GLN A 444 12.40 -9.64 1.96
CA GLN A 444 12.75 -9.11 3.26
C GLN A 444 13.43 -10.21 4.09
N VAL A 445 14.53 -9.87 4.73
CA VAL A 445 15.20 -10.76 5.68
C VAL A 445 14.50 -10.66 7.02
N LYS A 446 14.10 -11.80 7.57
CA LYS A 446 13.58 -11.93 8.93
C LYS A 446 14.43 -12.92 9.71
N PRO A 447 14.56 -12.73 11.03
CA PRO A 447 15.18 -13.76 11.86
C PRO A 447 14.29 -14.99 11.93
N LEU A 448 14.89 -16.16 12.12
CA LEU A 448 14.13 -17.38 12.37
C LEU A 448 13.39 -17.32 13.72
N VAL A 449 14.02 -16.68 14.71
CA VAL A 449 13.45 -16.45 16.04
C VAL A 449 13.29 -14.94 16.22
N HIS A 450 12.04 -14.48 16.30
CA HIS A 450 11.67 -13.12 16.68
C HIS A 450 10.86 -13.19 17.97
N TRP A 451 11.42 -12.70 19.08
CA TRP A 451 10.78 -12.75 20.38
C TRP A 451 10.60 -11.35 20.96
N GLU A 452 9.34 -10.99 21.22
CA GLU A 452 8.98 -9.74 21.86
C GLU A 452 8.94 -9.92 23.38
N VAL A 453 9.88 -9.29 24.08
CA VAL A 453 9.91 -9.26 25.54
C VAL A 453 8.94 -8.19 26.01
N ARG A 454 7.84 -8.64 26.60
CA ARG A 454 6.74 -7.79 27.07
C ARG A 454 6.67 -7.74 28.59
N ALA A 455 6.13 -6.65 29.13
CA ALA A 455 5.98 -6.46 30.57
C ALA A 455 4.94 -7.45 31.15
N PRO A 456 5.31 -8.35 32.07
CA PRO A 456 4.36 -9.32 32.65
C PRO A 456 3.38 -8.67 33.64
N ILE A 457 3.76 -7.53 34.21
CA ILE A 457 3.01 -6.71 35.18
C ILE A 457 3.19 -5.23 34.83
N ALA A 458 2.30 -4.37 35.34
CA ALA A 458 2.41 -2.93 35.15
C ALA A 458 3.34 -2.31 36.22
N GLY A 459 4.12 -1.30 35.84
CA GLY A 459 5.03 -0.60 36.75
C GLY A 459 6.09 0.24 36.03
N PHE A 460 7.01 0.81 36.80
CA PHE A 460 8.09 1.65 36.27
C PHE A 460 9.33 0.80 35.97
N LEU A 461 9.97 1.03 34.83
CA LEU A 461 11.21 0.33 34.49
C LEU A 461 12.37 0.91 35.32
N ARG A 462 12.92 0.15 36.26
CA ARG A 462 13.95 0.64 37.19
C ARG A 462 15.36 0.48 36.64
N GLU A 463 15.67 -0.71 36.16
CA GLU A 463 17.01 -1.13 35.75
C GLU A 463 16.92 -1.96 34.48
N ILE A 464 17.93 -1.82 33.62
CA ILE A 464 18.10 -2.61 32.40
C ILE A 464 19.54 -3.10 32.38
N ASP A 465 19.71 -4.42 32.29
CA ASP A 465 21.00 -5.11 32.39
C ASP A 465 21.67 -5.36 31.01
N VAL A 466 21.00 -4.95 29.92
CA VAL A 466 21.43 -5.21 28.53
C VAL A 466 21.32 -3.96 27.66
N ARG A 467 22.19 -3.86 26.65
CA ARG A 467 22.19 -2.78 25.65
C ARG A 467 21.75 -3.29 24.29
N ASP A 468 21.43 -2.36 23.40
CA ASP A 468 21.19 -2.69 21.99
C ASP A 468 22.45 -3.31 21.38
N GLY A 469 22.29 -4.45 20.72
CA GLY A 469 23.38 -5.24 20.15
C GLY A 469 24.00 -6.29 21.09
N ASP A 470 23.63 -6.34 22.37
CA ASP A 470 24.14 -7.36 23.29
C ASP A 470 23.50 -8.72 23.00
N ALA A 471 24.33 -9.77 23.04
CA ALA A 471 23.88 -11.15 22.98
C ALA A 471 23.36 -11.61 24.36
N VAL A 472 22.16 -12.17 24.38
CA VAL A 472 21.51 -12.71 25.57
C VAL A 472 21.34 -14.22 25.45
N SER A 473 21.67 -14.94 26.52
CA SER A 473 21.34 -16.36 26.67
C SER A 473 19.89 -16.53 27.14
N ALA A 474 19.34 -17.73 26.95
CA ALA A 474 18.09 -18.10 27.60
C ALA A 474 18.18 -17.89 29.13
N GLU A 475 17.07 -17.42 29.71
CA GLU A 475 16.87 -17.04 31.11
C GLU A 475 17.73 -15.88 31.63
N ARG A 476 18.48 -15.20 30.76
CA ARG A 476 19.21 -13.98 31.16
C ARG A 476 18.23 -12.87 31.52
N VAL A 477 18.44 -12.26 32.68
CA VAL A 477 17.70 -11.07 33.12
C VAL A 477 18.01 -9.89 32.19
N ILE A 478 16.96 -9.27 31.66
CA ILE A 478 17.00 -8.12 30.77
C ILE A 478 16.71 -6.85 31.55
N ALA A 479 15.64 -6.85 32.35
CA ALA A 479 15.18 -5.66 33.03
C ALA A 479 14.43 -5.97 34.32
N ARG A 480 14.32 -4.97 35.18
CA ARG A 480 13.55 -5.02 36.42
C ARG A 480 12.49 -3.93 36.45
N ILE A 481 11.24 -4.31 36.67
CA ILE A 481 10.13 -3.40 36.92
C ILE A 481 10.00 -3.16 38.42
N GLU A 482 9.87 -1.91 38.80
CA GLU A 482 9.55 -1.49 40.16
C GLU A 482 8.08 -1.10 40.28
N ILE A 483 7.45 -1.60 41.34
CA ILE A 483 6.11 -1.21 41.79
C ILE A 483 6.31 -0.57 43.17
N PRO A 484 6.21 0.77 43.28
CA PRO A 484 6.60 1.49 44.50
C PRO A 484 5.95 0.98 45.80
N GLU A 485 4.69 0.54 45.74
CA GLU A 485 3.92 0.12 46.93
C GLU A 485 3.99 -1.39 47.22
N LEU A 486 4.57 -2.21 46.34
CA LEU A 486 4.45 -3.67 46.44
C LEU A 486 5.08 -4.24 47.71
N ILE A 487 6.27 -3.78 48.09
CA ILE A 487 6.96 -4.24 49.30
C ILE A 487 6.17 -3.88 50.55
N SER A 488 5.61 -2.66 50.59
CA SER A 488 4.76 -2.20 51.70
C SER A 488 3.50 -3.05 51.81
N ASN A 489 2.85 -3.37 50.68
CA ASN A 489 1.64 -4.19 50.64
C ASN A 489 1.92 -5.64 51.09
N ILE A 490 3.06 -6.23 50.68
CA ILE A 490 3.49 -7.55 51.15
C ILE A 490 3.71 -7.53 52.67
N ALA A 491 4.42 -6.52 53.19
CA ALA A 491 4.66 -6.37 54.62
C ALA A 491 3.35 -6.21 55.41
N GLN A 492 2.44 -5.38 54.93
CA GLN A 492 1.11 -5.20 55.54
C GLN A 492 0.32 -6.51 55.59
N LYS A 493 0.29 -7.29 54.49
CA LYS A 493 -0.43 -8.56 54.46
C LYS A 493 0.20 -9.61 55.37
N LYS A 494 1.52 -9.63 55.53
CA LYS A 494 2.20 -10.49 56.53
C LYS A 494 1.76 -10.15 57.95
N LEU A 495 1.71 -8.86 58.30
CA LEU A 495 1.24 -8.42 59.62
C LEU A 495 -0.24 -8.76 59.88
N GLU A 496 -1.11 -8.61 58.87
CA GLU A 496 -2.51 -9.05 58.98
C GLU A 496 -2.64 -10.57 59.20
N ILE A 497 -1.79 -11.38 58.56
CA ILE A 497 -1.74 -12.83 58.79
C ILE A 497 -1.29 -13.12 60.23
N ASP A 498 -0.24 -12.46 60.71
CA ASP A 498 0.27 -12.65 62.08
C ASP A 498 -0.80 -12.33 63.14
N GLU A 499 -1.59 -11.27 62.92
CA GLU A 499 -2.71 -10.89 63.79
C GLU A 499 -3.80 -11.98 63.82
N VAL A 500 -4.23 -12.45 62.64
CA VAL A 500 -5.26 -13.50 62.54
C VAL A 500 -4.76 -14.82 63.12
N GLU A 501 -3.49 -15.18 62.89
CA GLU A 501 -2.87 -16.37 63.48
C GLU A 501 -2.80 -16.29 65.02
N ALA A 502 -2.52 -15.12 65.58
CA ALA A 502 -2.55 -14.92 67.03
C ALA A 502 -3.99 -15.06 67.58
N ASN A 503 -4.98 -14.51 66.89
CA ASN A 503 -6.39 -14.65 67.27
C ASN A 503 -6.88 -16.11 67.18
N LEU A 504 -6.49 -16.84 66.14
CA LEU A 504 -6.81 -18.25 65.97
C LEU A 504 -6.15 -19.10 67.06
N ARG A 505 -4.87 -18.82 67.39
CA ARG A 505 -4.18 -19.45 68.55
C ARG A 505 -4.94 -19.20 69.86
N ARG A 506 -5.48 -18.01 70.07
CA ARG A 506 -6.30 -17.69 71.25
C ARG A 506 -7.62 -18.48 71.27
N LEU A 507 -8.33 -18.57 70.14
CA LEU A 507 -9.60 -19.30 70.04
C LEU A 507 -9.40 -20.83 70.20
N THR A 508 -8.32 -21.37 69.65
CA THR A 508 -7.99 -22.80 69.73
C THR A 508 -7.43 -23.23 71.08
N ALA A 509 -6.69 -22.36 71.78
CA ALA A 509 -6.22 -22.63 73.13
C ALA A 509 -7.37 -22.73 74.15
N GLY A 510 -8.52 -22.13 73.86
CA GLY A 510 -9.71 -22.18 74.73
C GLY A 510 -9.54 -21.41 76.04
N PRO A 511 -10.39 -21.68 77.05
CA PRO A 511 -10.32 -21.02 78.34
C PRO A 511 -9.06 -21.41 79.10
N ARG A 512 -8.56 -20.50 79.94
CA ARG A 512 -7.37 -20.77 80.74
C ARG A 512 -7.66 -21.88 81.76
N PRO A 513 -6.70 -22.81 82.01
CA PRO A 513 -6.87 -23.85 83.02
C PRO A 513 -7.20 -23.29 84.42
N GLU A 514 -6.67 -22.12 84.76
CA GLU A 514 -6.95 -21.40 86.00
C GLU A 514 -8.43 -20.99 86.12
N GLU A 515 -9.03 -20.47 85.04
CA GLU A 515 -10.44 -20.07 85.00
C GLU A 515 -11.37 -21.29 85.11
N VAL A 516 -11.03 -22.39 84.43
CA VAL A 516 -11.73 -23.68 84.56
C VAL A 516 -11.66 -24.19 86.00
N HIS A 517 -10.48 -24.13 86.62
CA HIS A 517 -10.26 -24.59 87.98
C HIS A 517 -11.06 -23.74 88.99
N GLU A 518 -11.02 -22.42 88.85
CA GLU A 518 -11.78 -21.50 89.70
C GLU A 518 -13.29 -21.78 89.59
N GLN A 519 -13.81 -21.99 88.38
CA GLN A 519 -15.23 -22.33 88.23
C GLN A 519 -15.58 -23.70 88.79
N ARG A 520 -14.71 -24.72 88.64
CA ARG A 520 -14.92 -26.01 89.28
C ARG A 520 -15.01 -25.86 90.80
N GLN A 521 -14.15 -25.04 91.41
CA GLN A 521 -14.24 -24.76 92.85
C GLN A 521 -15.53 -24.03 93.23
N ARG A 522 -16.05 -23.12 92.39
CA ARG A 522 -17.35 -22.49 92.62
C ARG A 522 -18.50 -23.50 92.56
N VAL A 523 -18.49 -24.45 91.62
CA VAL A 523 -19.46 -25.55 91.55
C VAL A 523 -19.38 -26.44 92.78
N THR A 524 -18.18 -26.78 93.25
CA THR A 524 -17.98 -27.55 94.49
C THR A 524 -18.57 -26.79 95.69
N ARG A 525 -18.22 -25.51 95.86
CA ARG A 525 -18.77 -24.67 96.94
C ARG A 525 -20.30 -24.57 96.90
N ALA A 526 -20.88 -24.36 95.71
CA ALA A 526 -22.34 -24.34 95.55
C ALA A 526 -22.97 -25.70 95.90
N GLY A 527 -22.30 -26.82 95.58
CA GLY A 527 -22.68 -28.16 95.98
C GLY A 527 -22.68 -28.36 97.49
N ASP A 528 -21.64 -27.89 98.17
CA ASP A 528 -21.53 -27.98 99.63
C ASP A 528 -22.63 -27.16 100.32
N TRP A 529 -22.92 -25.95 99.83
CA TRP A 529 -24.04 -25.13 100.34
C TRP A 529 -25.40 -25.79 100.12
N ARG A 530 -25.64 -26.40 98.95
CA ARG A 530 -26.87 -27.16 98.69
C ARG A 530 -26.99 -28.36 99.64
N ASN A 531 -25.90 -29.10 99.86
CA ASN A 531 -25.88 -30.24 100.77
C ASN A 531 -26.10 -29.82 102.23
N LEU A 532 -25.58 -28.66 102.64
CA LEU A 532 -25.84 -28.09 103.95
C LEU A 532 -27.33 -27.72 104.10
N ALA A 533 -27.90 -27.00 103.14
CA ALA A 533 -29.31 -26.63 103.14
C ALA A 533 -30.24 -27.87 103.18
N GLU A 534 -29.87 -28.95 102.49
CA GLU A 534 -30.59 -30.22 102.55
C GLU A 534 -30.53 -30.86 103.95
N ARG A 535 -29.36 -30.85 104.60
CA ARG A 535 -29.23 -31.34 105.99
C ARG A 535 -30.03 -30.48 106.97
N ASP A 536 -29.99 -29.17 106.82
CA ASP A 536 -30.73 -28.22 107.66
C ASP A 536 -32.24 -28.43 107.49
N LEU A 537 -32.73 -28.66 106.27
CA LEU A 537 -34.12 -29.02 106.01
C LEU A 537 -34.50 -30.35 106.68
N VAL A 538 -33.63 -31.37 106.61
CA VAL A 538 -33.87 -32.66 107.26
C VAL A 538 -33.94 -32.50 108.79
N GLN A 539 -33.05 -31.70 109.39
CA GLN A 539 -33.07 -31.42 110.83
C GLN A 539 -34.31 -30.60 111.23
N ALA A 540 -34.64 -29.57 110.46
CA ALA A 540 -35.83 -28.74 110.68
C ALA A 540 -37.11 -29.56 110.56
N ARG A 541 -37.19 -30.53 109.64
CA ARG A 541 -38.31 -31.48 109.56
C ARG A 541 -38.43 -32.34 110.81
N LYS A 542 -37.30 -32.83 111.35
CA LYS A 542 -37.30 -33.62 112.61
C LYS A 542 -37.72 -32.77 113.81
N SER A 543 -37.19 -31.56 113.96
CA SER A 543 -37.55 -30.68 115.08
C SER A 543 -39.01 -30.24 114.99
N PHE A 544 -39.48 -29.89 113.79
CA PHE A 544 -40.89 -29.60 113.52
C PHE A 544 -41.80 -30.77 113.91
N GLN A 545 -41.47 -32.01 113.51
CA GLN A 545 -42.24 -33.20 113.90
C GLN A 545 -42.26 -33.40 115.43
N ALA A 546 -41.14 -33.17 116.11
CA ALA A 546 -41.06 -33.28 117.57
C ALA A 546 -41.87 -32.18 118.29
N GLU A 547 -41.85 -30.94 117.79
CA GLU A 547 -42.63 -29.82 118.31
C GLU A 547 -44.13 -30.05 118.16
N ILE A 548 -44.58 -30.52 117.00
CA ILE A 548 -45.98 -30.88 116.76
C ILE A 548 -46.41 -32.01 117.71
N ALA A 549 -45.60 -33.06 117.84
CA ALA A 549 -45.89 -34.15 118.77
C ALA A 549 -45.96 -33.68 120.24
N ALA A 550 -45.09 -32.76 120.66
CA ALA A 550 -45.14 -32.18 122.01
C ALA A 550 -46.38 -31.29 122.22
N LEU A 551 -46.80 -30.53 121.21
CA LEU A 551 -48.05 -29.76 121.24
C LEU A 551 -49.27 -30.68 121.28
N ASP A 552 -49.26 -31.81 120.57
CA ASP A 552 -50.32 -32.82 120.64
C ASP A 552 -50.45 -33.40 122.05
N VAL A 553 -49.34 -33.70 122.71
CA VAL A 553 -49.34 -34.11 124.13
C VAL A 553 -49.93 -33.01 125.01
N ARG A 554 -49.54 -31.74 124.84
CA ARG A 554 -50.11 -30.61 125.61
C ARG A 554 -51.60 -30.41 125.37
N ILE A 555 -52.06 -30.53 124.13
CA ILE A 555 -53.47 -30.46 123.77
C ILE A 555 -54.23 -31.60 124.47
N SER A 556 -53.69 -32.82 124.44
CA SER A 556 -54.31 -33.96 125.12
C SER A 556 -54.38 -33.77 126.65
N GLN A 557 -53.31 -33.25 127.28
CA GLN A 557 -53.29 -32.93 128.71
C GLN A 557 -54.32 -31.84 129.07
N ALA A 558 -54.36 -30.76 128.29
CA ALA A 558 -55.34 -29.69 128.48
C ALA A 558 -56.77 -30.20 128.30
N GLN A 559 -57.01 -31.12 127.35
CA GLN A 559 -58.30 -31.75 127.16
C GLN A 559 -58.71 -32.65 128.34
N THR A 560 -57.78 -33.45 128.88
CA THR A 560 -58.03 -34.24 130.09
C THR A 560 -58.31 -33.34 131.31
N GLU A 561 -57.60 -32.22 131.45
CA GLU A 561 -57.84 -31.24 132.52
C GLU A 561 -59.22 -30.59 132.38
N ILE A 562 -59.63 -30.22 131.17
CA ILE A 562 -61.00 -29.73 130.90
C ILE A 562 -62.03 -30.78 131.35
N GLN A 563 -61.89 -32.05 130.94
CA GLN A 563 -62.81 -33.12 131.34
C GLN A 563 -62.86 -33.32 132.87
N TYR A 564 -61.70 -33.25 133.53
CA TYR A 564 -61.61 -33.32 134.99
C TYR A 564 -62.33 -32.13 135.66
N ARG A 565 -62.11 -30.90 135.17
CA ARG A 565 -62.76 -29.67 135.68
C ARG A 565 -64.25 -29.65 135.39
N GLU A 566 -64.70 -30.16 134.26
CA GLU A 566 -66.13 -30.34 133.93
C GLU A 566 -66.80 -31.31 134.90
N THR A 567 -66.12 -32.43 135.22
CA THR A 567 -66.62 -33.40 136.21
C THR A 567 -66.74 -32.77 137.59
N ILE A 568 -65.73 -32.03 138.05
CA ILE A 568 -65.77 -31.29 139.33
C ILE A 568 -66.88 -30.23 139.30
N LEU A 569 -67.04 -29.51 138.20
CA LEU A 569 -68.08 -28.49 138.07
C LEU A 569 -69.47 -29.11 138.18
N GLY A 570 -69.72 -30.25 137.51
CA GLY A 570 -70.98 -30.99 137.61
C GLY A 570 -71.28 -31.42 139.05
N GLN A 571 -70.29 -31.98 139.75
CA GLN A 571 -70.43 -32.34 141.17
C GLN A 571 -70.65 -31.11 142.08
N ALA A 572 -69.96 -30.00 141.82
CA ALA A 572 -70.09 -28.76 142.58
C ALA A 572 -71.43 -28.04 142.31
N GLN A 573 -71.98 -28.15 141.09
CA GLN A 573 -73.32 -27.67 140.75
C GLN A 573 -74.38 -28.46 141.52
N ASP A 574 -74.29 -29.79 141.52
CA ASP A 574 -75.19 -30.65 142.29
C ASP A 574 -75.20 -30.32 143.80
N LEU A 575 -74.02 -29.99 144.37
CA LEU A 575 -73.89 -29.58 145.78
C LEU A 575 -74.42 -28.17 146.05
N TYR A 576 -74.26 -27.24 145.10
CA TYR A 576 -74.80 -25.89 145.19
C TYR A 576 -76.34 -25.89 145.15
N ASP A 577 -76.94 -26.69 144.25
CA ASP A 577 -78.39 -26.83 144.10
C ASP A 577 -79.05 -27.45 145.35
N ARG A 578 -78.29 -28.22 146.12
CA ARG A 578 -78.69 -28.78 147.43
C ARG A 578 -78.39 -27.84 148.63
N ASN A 579 -78.08 -26.57 148.38
CA ASN A 579 -77.67 -25.55 149.37
C ASN A 579 -76.42 -25.90 150.21
N GLY A 580 -75.56 -26.82 149.74
CA GLY A 580 -74.37 -27.28 150.46
C GLY A 580 -73.07 -26.53 150.14
N LEU A 581 -73.07 -25.61 149.17
CA LEU A 581 -71.87 -24.91 148.69
C LEU A 581 -72.12 -23.39 148.54
N ALA A 582 -71.13 -22.55 148.86
CA ALA A 582 -71.26 -21.10 148.71
C ALA A 582 -71.07 -20.65 147.24
N GLY A 583 -71.88 -19.71 146.73
CA GLY A 583 -71.83 -19.28 145.32
C GLY A 583 -70.46 -18.75 144.85
N ARG A 584 -69.65 -18.19 145.75
CA ARG A 584 -68.26 -17.75 145.47
C ARG A 584 -67.33 -18.92 145.10
N GLN A 585 -67.53 -20.10 145.69
CA GLN A 585 -66.74 -21.30 145.40
C GLN A 585 -67.07 -21.87 144.01
N LEU A 586 -68.36 -21.88 143.64
CA LEU A 586 -68.80 -22.29 142.29
C LEU A 586 -68.23 -21.38 141.19
N LEU A 587 -68.20 -20.06 141.41
CA LEU A 587 -67.57 -19.09 140.51
C LEU A 587 -66.07 -19.34 140.34
N THR A 588 -65.39 -19.77 141.40
CA THR A 588 -63.96 -20.11 141.35
C THR A 588 -63.71 -21.35 140.47
N ILE A 589 -64.57 -22.37 140.59
CA ILE A 589 -64.48 -23.60 139.76
C ILE A 589 -64.81 -23.29 138.29
N LYS A 590 -65.85 -22.49 138.02
CA LYS A 590 -66.16 -22.02 136.65
C LYS A 590 -64.99 -21.26 136.04
N LYS A 591 -64.34 -20.37 136.82
CA LYS A 591 -63.15 -19.65 136.38
C LYS A 591 -62.00 -20.61 136.03
N GLN A 592 -61.76 -21.64 136.83
CA GLN A 592 -60.74 -22.66 136.55
C GLN A 592 -61.04 -23.46 135.28
N LEU A 593 -62.32 -23.75 134.97
CA LEU A 593 -62.71 -24.38 133.70
C LEU A 593 -62.42 -23.45 132.51
N THR A 594 -62.75 -22.16 132.61
CA THR A 594 -62.42 -21.18 131.56
C THR A 594 -60.91 -21.03 131.38
N GLU A 595 -60.12 -21.05 132.45
CA GLU A 595 -58.65 -21.06 132.39
C GLU A 595 -58.13 -22.31 131.65
N ALA A 596 -58.71 -23.49 131.90
CA ALA A 596 -58.37 -24.73 131.20
C ALA A 596 -58.77 -24.70 129.71
N GLN A 597 -59.95 -24.14 129.37
CA GLN A 597 -60.39 -23.93 127.99
C GLN A 597 -59.47 -22.99 127.22
N ASN A 598 -59.09 -21.85 127.81
CA ASN A 598 -58.14 -20.93 127.21
C ASN A 598 -56.77 -21.58 126.96
N ALA A 599 -56.31 -22.42 127.89
CA ALA A 599 -55.05 -23.16 127.72
C ALA A 599 -55.10 -24.16 126.55
N PHE A 600 -56.25 -24.81 126.33
CA PHE A 600 -56.49 -25.68 125.16
C PHE A 600 -56.52 -24.89 123.85
N ASP A 601 -57.25 -23.77 123.81
CA ASP A 601 -57.33 -22.91 122.63
C ASP A 601 -55.96 -22.30 122.28
N GLU A 602 -55.18 -21.90 123.28
CA GLU A 602 -53.80 -21.43 123.09
C GLU A 602 -52.90 -22.53 122.51
N ALA A 603 -53.00 -23.76 123.03
CA ALA A 603 -52.21 -24.90 122.54
C ALA A 603 -52.60 -25.30 121.10
N THR A 604 -53.89 -25.31 120.77
CA THR A 604 -54.39 -25.63 119.42
C THR A 604 -54.07 -24.51 118.41
N ALA A 605 -54.19 -23.24 118.80
CA ALA A 605 -53.79 -22.11 117.96
C ALA A 605 -52.28 -22.13 117.69
N ARG A 606 -51.46 -22.43 118.69
CA ARG A 606 -50.00 -22.61 118.52
C ARG A 606 -49.66 -23.73 117.55
N LYS A 607 -50.34 -24.88 117.63
CA LYS A 607 -50.17 -25.98 116.68
C LYS A 607 -50.50 -25.55 115.25
N ARG A 608 -51.69 -24.95 115.02
CA ARG A 608 -52.10 -24.47 113.68
C ARG A 608 -51.15 -23.44 113.10
N ALA A 609 -50.68 -22.50 113.92
CA ALA A 609 -49.71 -21.49 113.49
C ALA A 609 -48.38 -22.13 113.06
N ARG A 610 -47.89 -23.11 113.83
CA ARG A 610 -46.65 -23.82 113.50
C ARG A 610 -46.81 -24.72 112.26
N GLU A 611 -47.96 -25.39 112.10
CA GLU A 611 -48.27 -26.19 110.89
C GLU A 611 -48.34 -25.33 109.63
N ALA A 612 -48.91 -24.12 109.72
CA ALA A 612 -48.98 -23.19 108.59
C ALA A 612 -47.60 -22.65 108.19
N GLU A 613 -46.71 -22.40 109.15
CA GLU A 613 -45.32 -22.02 108.89
C GLU A 613 -44.51 -23.20 108.31
N GLY A 614 -44.74 -24.41 108.84
CA GLY A 614 -44.11 -25.65 108.40
C GLY A 614 -42.58 -25.54 108.36
N VAL A 615 -42.02 -25.96 107.22
CA VAL A 615 -40.59 -25.84 106.90
C VAL A 615 -40.34 -25.06 105.59
N LEU A 616 -41.30 -24.22 105.18
CA LEU A 616 -41.30 -23.54 103.88
C LEU A 616 -40.05 -22.69 103.63
N ASN A 617 -39.53 -22.02 104.66
CA ASN A 617 -38.30 -21.22 104.55
C ASN A 617 -37.07 -22.07 104.19
N TYR A 618 -36.97 -23.27 104.75
CA TYR A 618 -35.86 -24.21 104.47
C TYR A 618 -36.02 -24.85 103.08
N GLU A 619 -37.25 -25.12 102.65
CA GLU A 619 -37.53 -25.62 101.29
C GLU A 619 -37.23 -24.57 100.22
N ALA A 620 -37.60 -23.31 100.47
CA ALA A 620 -37.29 -22.19 99.59
C ALA A 620 -35.78 -21.94 99.49
N GLU A 621 -35.05 -22.02 100.61
CA GLU A 621 -33.58 -21.88 100.61
C GLU A 621 -32.91 -23.03 99.86
N LEU A 622 -33.36 -24.29 100.04
CA LEU A 622 -32.85 -25.42 99.26
C LEU A 622 -33.07 -25.21 97.75
N ALA A 623 -34.28 -24.83 97.33
CA ALA A 623 -34.59 -24.56 95.93
C ALA A 623 -33.73 -23.43 95.34
N ARG A 624 -33.45 -22.38 96.12
CA ARG A 624 -32.54 -21.30 95.73
C ARG A 624 -31.11 -21.82 95.49
N ARG A 625 -30.59 -22.67 96.39
CA ARG A 625 -29.25 -23.27 96.24
C ARG A 625 -29.16 -24.26 95.09
N GLU A 626 -30.22 -25.01 94.83
CA GLU A 626 -30.29 -25.89 93.66
C GLU A 626 -30.23 -25.12 92.34
N LYS A 627 -30.93 -23.97 92.25
CA LYS A 627 -30.83 -23.08 91.10
C LYS A 627 -29.43 -22.49 90.94
N GLU A 628 -28.82 -21.99 92.01
CA GLU A 628 -27.45 -21.46 92.00
C GLU A 628 -26.43 -22.50 91.52
N LEU A 629 -26.57 -23.75 91.98
CA LEU A 629 -25.76 -24.87 91.53
C LEU A 629 -25.98 -25.19 90.04
N ALA A 630 -27.22 -25.15 89.56
CA ALA A 630 -27.52 -25.36 88.15
C ALA A 630 -26.92 -24.27 87.25
N ASP A 631 -27.04 -22.99 87.65
CA ASP A 631 -26.50 -21.85 86.92
C ASP A 631 -24.95 -21.88 86.86
N THR A 632 -24.30 -22.24 87.97
CA THR A 632 -22.83 -22.39 88.02
C THR A 632 -22.35 -23.58 87.19
N LYS A 633 -23.05 -24.73 87.21
CA LYS A 633 -22.76 -25.88 86.34
C LYS A 633 -22.95 -25.56 84.85
N SER A 634 -23.99 -24.80 84.50
CA SER A 634 -24.23 -24.33 83.13
C SER A 634 -23.08 -23.44 82.66
N THR A 635 -22.66 -22.50 83.51
CA THR A 635 -21.50 -21.63 83.23
C THR A 635 -20.21 -22.44 83.03
N LEU A 636 -19.96 -23.46 83.86
CA LEU A 636 -18.82 -24.35 83.68
C LEU A 636 -18.92 -25.16 82.38
N THR A 637 -20.11 -25.63 82.02
CA THR A 637 -20.33 -26.37 80.76
C THR A 637 -20.03 -25.51 79.54
N LEU A 638 -20.50 -24.26 79.53
CA LEU A 638 -20.19 -23.30 78.46
C LEU A 638 -18.70 -22.98 78.39
N LEU A 639 -18.04 -22.83 79.54
CA LEU A 639 -16.61 -22.59 79.61
C LEU A 639 -15.82 -23.79 79.09
N LEU A 640 -16.20 -25.04 79.43
CA LEU A 640 -15.56 -26.25 78.92
C LEU A 640 -15.78 -26.48 77.43
N ALA A 641 -16.93 -26.06 76.88
CA ALA A 641 -17.22 -26.13 75.45
C ALA A 641 -16.30 -25.19 74.62
N GLY A 642 -15.71 -24.18 75.25
CA GLY A 642 -14.72 -23.29 74.64
C GLY A 642 -15.30 -22.39 73.55
N SER A 643 -14.45 -22.02 72.58
CA SER A 643 -14.87 -21.25 71.41
C SER A 643 -15.71 -22.10 70.47
N ARG A 644 -16.68 -21.47 69.80
CA ARG A 644 -17.56 -22.16 68.85
C ARG A 644 -16.75 -22.61 67.63
N PRO A 645 -17.02 -23.81 67.08
CA PRO A 645 -16.30 -24.29 65.89
C PRO A 645 -16.50 -23.37 64.68
N GLU A 646 -17.67 -22.73 64.57
CA GLU A 646 -17.98 -21.79 63.49
C GLU A 646 -17.08 -20.53 63.55
N ASP A 647 -16.72 -20.07 64.76
CA ASP A 647 -15.82 -18.91 64.94
C ASP A 647 -14.39 -19.26 64.52
N ILE A 648 -13.94 -20.48 64.83
CA ILE A 648 -12.63 -21.00 64.40
C ILE A 648 -12.62 -21.18 62.88
N GLU A 649 -13.67 -21.74 62.31
CA GLU A 649 -13.81 -21.91 60.86
C GLU A 649 -13.80 -20.55 60.13
N ALA A 650 -14.50 -19.54 60.66
CA ALA A 650 -14.50 -18.19 60.09
C ALA A 650 -13.11 -17.56 60.07
N GLU A 651 -12.35 -17.64 61.17
CA GLU A 651 -10.97 -17.11 61.23
C GLU A 651 -9.98 -17.94 60.42
N THR A 652 -10.13 -19.27 60.37
CA THR A 652 -9.30 -20.11 59.46
C THR A 652 -9.53 -19.74 58.00
N ALA A 653 -10.78 -19.54 57.57
CA ALA A 653 -11.10 -19.10 56.22
C ALA A 653 -10.54 -17.70 55.91
N ARG A 654 -10.58 -16.80 56.89
CA ARG A 654 -9.96 -15.46 56.79
C ARG A 654 -8.44 -15.57 56.58
N LEU A 655 -7.77 -16.43 57.35
CA LEU A 655 -6.34 -16.70 57.21
C LEU A 655 -5.98 -17.27 55.83
N VAL A 656 -6.76 -18.22 55.31
CA VAL A 656 -6.56 -18.77 53.96
C VAL A 656 -6.65 -17.65 52.91
N ARG A 657 -7.69 -16.81 52.97
CA ARG A 657 -7.84 -15.66 52.06
C ARG A 657 -6.65 -14.71 52.11
N LEU A 658 -6.13 -14.40 53.30
CA LEU A 658 -4.97 -13.53 53.46
C LEU A 658 -3.69 -14.16 52.90
N ARG A 659 -3.48 -15.47 53.11
CA ARG A 659 -2.35 -16.21 52.53
C ARG A 659 -2.41 -16.24 51.01
N GLU A 660 -3.59 -16.41 50.42
CA GLU A 660 -3.78 -16.32 48.97
C GLU A 660 -3.47 -14.90 48.45
N ALA A 661 -3.94 -13.86 49.13
CA ALA A 661 -3.62 -12.47 48.79
C ALA A 661 -2.11 -12.20 48.87
N LEU A 662 -1.44 -12.72 49.90
CA LEU A 662 0.02 -12.62 50.03
C LEU A 662 0.73 -13.34 48.87
N SER A 663 0.33 -14.59 48.58
CA SER A 663 0.88 -15.38 47.47
C SER A 663 0.73 -14.67 46.12
N HIS A 664 -0.40 -13.98 45.90
CA HIS A 664 -0.60 -13.15 44.72
C HIS A 664 0.41 -12.01 44.62
N LEU A 665 0.65 -11.29 45.71
CA LEU A 665 1.64 -10.19 45.75
C LEU A 665 3.08 -10.70 45.59
N GLU A 666 3.43 -11.83 46.21
CA GLU A 666 4.74 -12.47 46.04
C GLU A 666 4.95 -12.96 44.59
N THR A 667 3.89 -13.46 43.94
CA THR A 667 3.93 -13.78 42.50
C THR A 667 4.15 -12.53 41.65
N GLN A 668 3.53 -11.40 42.00
CA GLN A 668 3.80 -10.13 41.32
C GLN A 668 5.25 -9.68 41.53
N GLN A 669 5.81 -9.88 42.73
CA GLN A 669 7.21 -9.57 43.02
C GLN A 669 8.17 -10.41 42.18
N GLN A 670 7.91 -11.71 42.00
CA GLN A 670 8.73 -12.55 41.13
C GLN A 670 8.68 -12.09 39.67
N LYS A 671 7.52 -11.62 39.21
CA LYS A 671 7.34 -11.07 37.85
C LYS A 671 7.99 -9.70 37.63
N GLN A 672 8.52 -9.05 38.66
CA GLN A 672 9.31 -7.82 38.51
C GLN A 672 10.61 -8.07 37.74
N VAL A 673 11.17 -9.28 37.82
CA VAL A 673 12.37 -9.67 37.10
C VAL A 673 11.98 -10.22 35.73
N ILE A 674 12.42 -9.55 34.68
CA ILE A 674 12.09 -9.91 33.30
C ILE A 674 13.32 -10.58 32.69
N ALA A 675 13.19 -11.88 32.42
CA ALA A 675 14.20 -12.67 31.74
C ALA A 675 13.78 -12.99 30.30
N CYS A 676 14.78 -13.16 29.42
CA CYS A 676 14.54 -13.63 28.06
C CYS A 676 14.37 -15.16 28.05
N PRO A 677 13.30 -15.74 27.49
CA PRO A 677 13.20 -17.19 27.39
C PRO A 677 14.06 -17.79 26.27
N VAL A 678 14.50 -16.97 25.32
CA VAL A 678 15.25 -17.40 24.13
C VAL A 678 16.65 -16.82 24.13
N GLN A 679 17.56 -17.50 23.43
CA GLN A 679 18.87 -16.94 23.09
C GLN A 679 18.76 -16.05 21.85
N GLY A 680 19.42 -14.90 21.84
CA GLY A 680 19.43 -13.99 20.69
C GLY A 680 20.18 -12.69 20.96
N THR A 681 19.97 -11.69 20.12
CA THR A 681 20.54 -10.35 20.25
C THR A 681 19.44 -9.31 20.44
N VAL A 682 19.64 -8.35 21.34
CA VAL A 682 18.67 -7.26 21.58
C VAL A 682 18.73 -6.24 20.45
N ILE A 683 17.61 -5.97 19.77
CA ILE A 683 17.57 -5.07 18.60
C ILE A 683 17.00 -3.69 18.93
N THR A 684 16.17 -3.59 19.97
CA THR A 684 15.47 -2.33 20.28
C THR A 684 16.46 -1.20 20.55
N PRO A 685 16.48 -0.14 19.72
CA PRO A 685 17.46 0.91 19.84
C PRO A 685 17.21 1.74 21.10
N ARG A 686 18.30 2.23 21.72
CA ARG A 686 18.27 3.09 22.91
C ARG A 686 17.39 2.53 24.02
N LEU A 687 17.54 1.24 24.32
CA LEU A 687 16.78 0.57 25.37
C LEU A 687 16.93 1.28 26.73
N ALA A 688 18.11 1.85 27.01
CA ALA A 688 18.39 2.60 28.24
C ALA A 688 17.50 3.85 28.44
N ASP A 689 17.02 4.49 27.36
CA ASP A 689 16.16 5.68 27.45
C ASP A 689 14.77 5.35 28.02
N LYS A 690 14.41 4.06 28.09
CA LYS A 690 13.16 3.57 28.68
C LYS A 690 13.20 3.48 30.21
N ILE A 691 14.37 3.61 30.84
CA ILE A 691 14.51 3.62 32.30
C ILE A 691 13.69 4.80 32.87
N GLY A 692 12.89 4.53 33.90
CA GLY A 692 11.97 5.47 34.54
C GLY A 692 10.61 5.60 33.86
N GLN A 693 10.37 4.98 32.70
CA GLN A 693 9.06 5.02 32.04
C GLN A 693 8.09 4.01 32.65
N TYR A 694 6.80 4.35 32.66
CA TYR A 694 5.72 3.47 33.09
C TYR A 694 5.28 2.55 31.94
N PHE A 695 5.16 1.26 32.22
CA PHE A 695 4.69 0.24 31.27
C PHE A 695 3.41 -0.42 31.78
N ASP A 696 2.42 -0.56 30.89
CA ASP A 696 1.24 -1.39 31.15
C ASP A 696 1.55 -2.89 30.96
N ARG A 697 0.72 -3.75 31.55
CA ARG A 697 0.81 -5.19 31.34
C ARG A 697 0.68 -5.54 29.85
N GLY A 698 1.66 -6.27 29.32
CA GLY A 698 1.73 -6.66 27.91
C GLY A 698 2.43 -5.65 27.01
N ALA A 699 2.83 -4.48 27.52
CA ALA A 699 3.57 -3.48 26.76
C ALA A 699 4.95 -4.00 26.34
N LEU A 700 5.40 -3.58 25.15
CA LEU A 700 6.67 -4.03 24.55
C LEU A 700 7.87 -3.31 25.19
N ILE A 701 8.76 -4.07 25.81
CA ILE A 701 10.00 -3.56 26.40
C ILE A 701 11.11 -3.58 25.36
N CYS A 702 11.45 -4.77 24.87
CA CYS A 702 12.44 -4.95 23.83
C CYS A 702 12.14 -6.16 22.94
N VAL A 703 12.82 -6.22 21.81
CA VAL A 703 12.77 -7.33 20.85
C VAL A 703 14.13 -8.02 20.85
N VAL A 704 14.10 -9.34 20.93
CA VAL A 704 15.27 -10.22 20.85
C VAL A 704 15.14 -11.08 19.60
N GLU A 705 16.16 -11.07 18.76
CA GLU A 705 16.17 -11.84 17.51
C GLU A 705 17.44 -12.70 17.39
N ASP A 706 17.32 -13.87 16.76
CA ASP A 706 18.50 -14.66 16.36
C ASP A 706 19.06 -14.13 15.03
N LEU A 707 20.26 -13.54 15.08
CA LEU A 707 20.96 -12.99 13.92
C LEU A 707 21.81 -14.03 13.17
N THR A 708 21.99 -15.24 13.72
CA THR A 708 22.80 -16.29 13.11
C THR A 708 22.02 -17.03 12.03
N ASN A 709 20.77 -17.37 12.30
CA ASN A 709 19.86 -18.04 11.38
C ASN A 709 18.81 -17.06 10.86
N LEU A 710 19.01 -16.58 9.63
CA LEU A 710 18.09 -15.66 8.98
C LEU A 710 17.33 -16.36 7.84
N GLU A 711 16.06 -16.02 7.70
CA GLU A 711 15.18 -16.46 6.64
C GLU A 711 14.87 -15.27 5.72
N ALA A 712 14.92 -15.47 4.41
CA ALA A 712 14.50 -14.47 3.45
C ALA A 712 13.10 -14.80 2.94
N GLU A 713 12.14 -13.93 3.21
CA GLU A 713 10.78 -13.99 2.68
C GLU A 713 10.76 -13.29 1.32
N ILE A 714 10.55 -14.03 0.24
CA ILE A 714 10.44 -13.49 -1.12
C ILE A 714 8.98 -13.37 -1.51
N SER A 715 8.53 -12.16 -1.81
CA SER A 715 7.19 -11.86 -2.32
C SER A 715 7.10 -12.16 -3.81
N VAL A 716 6.56 -13.33 -4.15
CA VAL A 716 6.35 -13.78 -5.53
C VAL A 716 4.90 -13.53 -5.94
N ALA A 717 4.65 -13.12 -7.18
CA ALA A 717 3.28 -12.91 -7.65
C ALA A 717 2.47 -14.22 -7.63
N GLU A 718 1.20 -14.19 -7.22
CA GLU A 718 0.31 -15.38 -7.15
C GLU A 718 0.25 -16.19 -8.45
N ARG A 719 0.26 -15.52 -9.61
CA ARG A 719 0.32 -16.17 -10.93
C ARG A 719 1.53 -17.09 -11.16
N ASP A 720 2.57 -16.91 -10.35
CA ASP A 720 3.83 -17.64 -10.38
C ASP A 720 3.95 -18.60 -9.18
N ALA A 721 2.90 -18.78 -8.37
CA ALA A 721 2.91 -19.66 -7.20
C ALA A 721 2.95 -21.15 -7.54
N GLU A 722 2.26 -21.57 -8.62
CA GLU A 722 2.18 -22.98 -9.06
C GLU A 722 3.56 -23.61 -9.35
N ILE A 723 4.54 -22.78 -9.73
CA ILE A 723 5.89 -23.26 -10.12
C ILE A 723 6.88 -23.24 -8.95
N LEU A 724 6.52 -22.69 -7.79
CA LEU A 724 7.38 -22.64 -6.62
C LEU A 724 7.38 -23.99 -5.91
N THR A 725 8.57 -24.60 -5.80
CA THR A 725 8.76 -25.85 -5.06
C THR A 725 9.91 -25.70 -4.07
N SER A 726 9.85 -26.47 -2.98
CA SER A 726 10.98 -26.61 -2.05
C SER A 726 12.24 -27.11 -2.77
N GLY A 727 13.41 -26.66 -2.33
CA GLY A 727 14.73 -27.06 -2.84
C GLY A 727 15.27 -26.23 -4.00
N GLN A 728 14.49 -25.32 -4.58
CA GLN A 728 14.94 -24.46 -5.69
C GLN A 728 16.07 -23.53 -5.27
N THR A 729 17.03 -23.28 -6.18
CA THR A 729 18.17 -22.38 -5.92
C THR A 729 17.75 -20.93 -6.02
N VAL A 730 18.16 -20.12 -5.05
CA VAL A 730 17.82 -18.70 -4.94
C VAL A 730 19.10 -17.87 -4.97
N GLN A 731 19.06 -16.75 -5.69
CA GLN A 731 20.06 -15.68 -5.54
C GLN A 731 19.38 -14.44 -4.96
N LEU A 732 19.87 -14.01 -3.82
CA LEU A 732 19.40 -12.84 -3.10
C LEU A 732 20.40 -11.70 -3.28
N LYS A 733 19.88 -10.52 -3.63
CA LYS A 733 20.67 -9.32 -3.76
C LYS A 733 20.13 -8.22 -2.85
N PRO A 734 20.70 -8.02 -1.65
CA PRO A 734 20.30 -6.97 -0.73
C PRO A 734 20.48 -5.58 -1.34
N ARG A 735 19.58 -4.64 -1.08
CA ARG A 735 19.71 -3.25 -1.56
C ARG A 735 20.93 -2.54 -0.97
N SER A 736 21.30 -2.89 0.26
CA SER A 736 22.50 -2.39 0.94
C SER A 736 23.81 -2.87 0.32
N LEU A 737 23.79 -3.96 -0.47
CA LEU A 737 24.99 -4.62 -1.00
C LEU A 737 24.84 -4.91 -2.50
N PRO A 738 24.90 -3.88 -3.37
CA PRO A 738 24.64 -4.02 -4.80
C PRO A 738 25.70 -4.85 -5.55
N MET A 739 26.84 -5.16 -4.95
CA MET A 739 27.90 -5.96 -5.58
C MET A 739 27.97 -7.41 -5.06
N VAL A 740 27.19 -7.75 -4.03
CA VAL A 740 27.20 -9.08 -3.42
C VAL A 740 25.92 -9.82 -3.76
N SER A 741 26.04 -11.05 -4.27
CA SER A 741 24.92 -11.97 -4.47
C SER A 741 25.05 -13.12 -3.49
N LEU A 742 24.04 -13.32 -2.66
CA LEU A 742 23.98 -14.40 -1.68
C LEU A 742 23.21 -15.56 -2.27
N ALA A 743 23.78 -16.75 -2.21
CA ALA A 743 23.10 -17.98 -2.61
C ALA A 743 22.27 -18.51 -1.44
N GLY A 744 21.07 -18.98 -1.73
CA GLY A 744 20.18 -19.63 -0.77
C GLY A 744 19.36 -20.72 -1.45
N ARG A 745 18.50 -21.39 -0.69
CA ARG A 745 17.54 -22.37 -1.21
C ARG A 745 16.16 -22.07 -0.65
N VAL A 746 15.13 -22.35 -1.46
CA VAL A 746 13.74 -22.31 -1.01
C VAL A 746 13.54 -23.46 -0.02
N ASP A 747 13.23 -23.16 1.23
CA ASP A 747 12.90 -24.16 2.24
C ASP A 747 11.45 -24.60 2.06
N ARG A 748 10.52 -23.63 2.12
CA ARG A 748 9.08 -23.84 2.00
C ARG A 748 8.38 -22.67 1.31
N VAL A 749 7.17 -22.91 0.83
CA VAL A 749 6.30 -21.90 0.20
C VAL A 749 5.05 -21.75 1.05
N SER A 750 4.62 -20.51 1.29
CA SER A 750 3.40 -20.23 2.05
C SER A 750 2.17 -20.85 1.36
N PRO A 751 1.34 -21.63 2.06
CA PRO A 751 0.08 -22.14 1.52
C PRO A 751 -1.00 -21.05 1.41
N ALA A 752 -0.81 -19.92 2.09
CA ALA A 752 -1.72 -18.77 2.09
C ALA A 752 -1.10 -17.58 1.35
N VAL A 753 -1.96 -16.81 0.68
CA VAL A 753 -1.58 -15.56 0.00
C VAL A 753 -1.55 -14.43 1.03
N PHE A 754 -0.44 -13.69 1.08
CA PHE A 754 -0.26 -12.64 2.08
C PHE A 754 -0.97 -11.35 1.64
N THR A 755 -1.91 -10.87 2.45
CA THR A 755 -2.44 -9.51 2.32
C THR A 755 -1.63 -8.62 3.25
N ALA A 756 -0.87 -7.68 2.69
CA ALA A 756 -0.26 -6.62 3.51
C ALA A 756 -1.36 -5.92 4.32
N ASP A 757 -1.05 -5.56 5.58
CA ASP A 757 -2.00 -5.06 6.57
C ASP A 757 -3.01 -4.06 6.01
N ALA A 758 -4.26 -4.20 6.46
CA ALA A 758 -5.47 -3.55 5.97
C ALA A 758 -5.49 -2.00 6.03
N ALA A 759 -4.40 -1.35 6.45
CA ALA A 759 -4.29 0.11 6.48
C ALA A 759 -4.01 0.75 5.10
N ASN A 760 -3.48 -0.01 4.14
CA ASN A 760 -3.22 0.48 2.77
C ASN A 760 -4.08 -0.23 1.69
N ALA A 761 -5.17 -0.89 2.11
CA ALA A 761 -6.04 -1.69 1.25
C ALA A 761 -7.04 -0.87 0.41
N SER A 762 -6.64 0.31 -0.07
CA SER A 762 -7.43 1.10 -1.04
C SER A 762 -6.99 0.89 -2.50
N ASP A 763 -5.98 0.05 -2.76
CA ASP A 763 -5.54 -0.28 -4.11
C ASP A 763 -6.26 -1.52 -4.66
N VAL A 764 -7.39 -1.28 -5.31
CA VAL A 764 -8.07 -2.27 -6.15
C VAL A 764 -7.17 -2.56 -7.37
N GLY A 765 -6.38 -3.63 -7.31
CA GLY A 765 -5.66 -4.16 -8.47
C GLY A 765 -4.26 -4.71 -8.23
N GLN A 766 -3.69 -4.62 -7.03
CA GLN A 766 -2.40 -5.25 -6.76
C GLN A 766 -2.55 -6.78 -6.61
N SER A 767 -1.85 -7.54 -7.46
CA SER A 767 -1.76 -9.00 -7.38
C SER A 767 -1.29 -9.38 -5.99
N LYS A 768 -2.10 -10.16 -5.26
CA LYS A 768 -1.74 -10.62 -3.93
C LYS A 768 -0.47 -11.50 -4.04
N PRO A 769 0.58 -11.28 -3.24
CA PRO A 769 1.81 -12.08 -3.32
C PRO A 769 1.72 -13.38 -2.50
N VAL A 770 2.39 -14.41 -3.00
CA VAL A 770 2.71 -15.65 -2.25
C VAL A 770 4.15 -15.56 -1.76
N ILE A 771 4.36 -15.87 -0.48
CA ILE A 771 5.68 -15.79 0.14
C ILE A 771 6.43 -17.11 -0.04
N ALA A 772 7.63 -17.05 -0.60
CA ALA A 772 8.59 -18.16 -0.58
C ALA A 772 9.62 -17.92 0.52
N TYR A 773 9.72 -18.85 1.46
CA TYR A 773 10.64 -18.82 2.58
C TYR A 773 11.96 -19.47 2.16
N CYS A 774 13.05 -18.72 2.26
CA CYS A 774 14.36 -19.13 1.80
C CYS A 774 15.38 -19.11 2.93
N GLN A 775 16.09 -20.21 3.14
CA GLN A 775 17.17 -20.26 4.12
C GLN A 775 18.41 -19.56 3.55
N VAL A 776 19.01 -18.69 4.36
CA VAL A 776 20.21 -17.91 3.99
C VAL A 776 21.25 -18.05 5.09
N GLU A 777 22.45 -18.52 4.74
CA GLU A 777 23.57 -18.53 5.68
C GLU A 777 24.08 -17.10 5.91
N ASN A 778 24.08 -16.66 7.17
CA ASN A 778 24.63 -15.38 7.59
C ASN A 778 25.99 -15.53 8.30
N SER A 779 26.86 -16.41 7.79
CA SER A 779 28.15 -16.73 8.42
C SER A 779 29.10 -15.52 8.58
N ASN A 780 28.98 -14.52 7.71
CA ASN A 780 29.79 -13.30 7.74
C ASN A 780 29.16 -12.15 8.59
N GLY A 781 27.98 -12.35 9.18
CA GLY A 781 27.28 -11.33 9.98
C GLY A 781 26.86 -10.07 9.19
N VAL A 782 26.82 -10.18 7.86
CA VAL A 782 26.59 -9.06 6.94
C VAL A 782 25.10 -8.74 6.81
N LEU A 783 24.23 -9.75 6.92
CA LEU A 783 22.78 -9.57 6.89
C LEU A 783 22.26 -9.15 8.26
N ARG A 784 21.27 -8.25 8.24
CA ARG A 784 20.52 -7.83 9.43
C ARG A 784 19.03 -8.07 9.20
N GLY A 785 18.29 -8.30 10.29
CA GLY A 785 16.84 -8.34 10.27
C GLY A 785 16.26 -7.07 9.63
N GLY A 786 15.23 -7.23 8.81
CA GLY A 786 14.55 -6.14 8.10
C GLY A 786 15.24 -5.66 6.81
N MET A 787 16.42 -6.18 6.44
CA MET A 787 17.03 -5.84 5.16
C MET A 787 16.13 -6.25 3.98
N THR A 788 16.03 -5.37 2.99
CA THR A 788 15.25 -5.63 1.77
C THR A 788 16.16 -5.78 0.55
N GLY A 789 15.66 -6.47 -0.45
CA GLY A 789 16.41 -6.76 -1.66
C GLY A 789 15.54 -7.29 -2.78
N PHE A 790 16.19 -7.74 -3.85
CA PHE A 790 15.53 -8.47 -4.92
C PHE A 790 16.07 -9.90 -5.01
N GLY A 791 15.16 -10.86 -4.94
CA GLY A 791 15.46 -12.29 -4.93
C GLY A 791 15.08 -12.89 -6.28
N LYS A 792 15.91 -13.79 -6.79
CA LYS A 792 15.62 -14.57 -7.99
C LYS A 792 15.66 -16.05 -7.66
N ILE A 793 14.54 -16.71 -7.84
CA ILE A 793 14.38 -18.15 -7.72
C ILE A 793 14.57 -18.74 -9.11
N TYR A 794 15.53 -19.66 -9.22
CA TYR A 794 15.87 -20.32 -10.47
C TYR A 794 15.23 -21.71 -10.50
N PHE A 795 14.66 -22.05 -11.65
CA PHE A 795 14.07 -23.35 -11.93
C PHE A 795 15.04 -24.23 -12.73
N ASP A 796 14.70 -25.51 -12.83
CA ASP A 796 15.36 -26.42 -13.73
C ASP A 796 15.27 -25.95 -15.19
N THR A 797 16.26 -26.37 -15.99
CA THR A 797 16.34 -26.01 -17.41
C THR A 797 15.15 -26.54 -18.19
N GLN A 798 14.42 -25.65 -18.87
CA GLN A 798 13.32 -26.01 -19.76
C GLN A 798 13.62 -25.57 -21.19
N PRO A 799 13.11 -26.28 -22.21
CA PRO A 799 13.27 -25.85 -23.61
C PRO A 799 12.69 -24.45 -23.82
N LEU A 800 13.37 -23.62 -24.61
CA LEU A 800 12.94 -22.25 -24.92
C LEU A 800 11.49 -22.18 -25.42
N GLY A 801 11.05 -23.18 -26.19
CA GLY A 801 9.68 -23.29 -26.67
C GLY A 801 8.65 -23.40 -25.54
N VAL A 802 8.95 -24.16 -24.49
CA VAL A 802 8.09 -24.31 -23.30
C VAL A 802 8.02 -22.98 -22.53
N VAL A 803 9.14 -22.28 -22.38
CA VAL A 803 9.18 -20.95 -21.73
C VAL A 803 8.34 -19.92 -22.49
N LEU A 804 8.46 -19.87 -23.81
CA LEU A 804 7.70 -18.96 -24.69
C LEU A 804 6.21 -19.30 -24.70
N CYS A 805 5.85 -20.58 -24.87
CA CYS A 805 4.46 -21.03 -24.80
C CYS A 805 3.85 -20.79 -23.42
N ARG A 806 4.58 -21.03 -22.33
CA ARG A 806 4.09 -20.74 -20.97
C ARG A 806 3.82 -19.26 -20.77
N ARG A 807 4.68 -18.35 -21.25
CA ARG A 807 4.41 -16.90 -21.20
C ARG A 807 3.17 -16.52 -22.01
N ALA A 808 2.98 -17.11 -23.19
CA ALA A 808 1.78 -16.90 -24.01
C ALA A 808 0.51 -17.45 -23.32
N VAL A 809 0.58 -18.63 -22.71
CA VAL A 809 -0.52 -19.23 -21.94
C VAL A 809 -0.81 -18.43 -20.68
N LYS A 810 0.19 -17.90 -19.97
CA LYS A 810 0.00 -17.00 -18.82
C LYS A 810 -0.75 -15.72 -19.22
N MET A 811 -0.48 -15.16 -20.40
CA MET A 811 -1.25 -14.03 -20.95
C MET A 811 -2.72 -14.39 -21.22
N LEU A 812 -3.00 -15.65 -21.59
CA LEU A 812 -4.35 -16.14 -21.88
C LEU A 812 -5.12 -16.59 -20.62
N ARG A 813 -4.46 -17.20 -19.63
CA ARG A 813 -5.08 -17.83 -18.44
C ARG A 813 -5.46 -16.87 -17.32
N ALA A 814 -4.92 -15.64 -17.31
CA ALA A 814 -5.03 -14.77 -16.14
C ALA A 814 -6.46 -14.44 -15.69
N GLU A 815 -7.50 -14.64 -16.52
CA GLU A 815 -8.87 -14.25 -16.18
C GLU A 815 -9.93 -15.14 -16.86
N PHE A 816 -9.89 -16.46 -16.66
CA PHE A 816 -11.13 -17.24 -16.83
C PHE A 816 -12.08 -16.92 -15.66
N ARG A 817 -12.73 -15.75 -15.72
CA ARG A 817 -14.04 -15.57 -15.09
C ARG A 817 -15.04 -16.11 -16.11
N LEU A 818 -15.45 -17.37 -15.93
CA LEU A 818 -16.67 -17.89 -16.56
C LEU A 818 -17.88 -17.11 -16.06
#